data_AF-A0A959GWZ2-F1
#
_entry.id   AF-A0A959GWZ2-F1
#
_cell.length_a   1.000
_cell.length_b   1.000
_cell.length_c   1.000
_cell.angle_alpha   90.00
_cell.angle_beta   90.00
_cell.angle_gamma   90.00
#
_symmetry.space_group_name_H-M   'P 1'
#
loop_
_entity.id
_entity.type
_entity.pdbx_description
1 polymer ?
#
loop_
_entity_poly.entity_id
_entity_poly.type
_entity_poly.pdbx_seq_one_letter_code
_entity_poly.pdbx_strand_id
1 'polypeptide(L)'
;QLVLENTALNTQLIIEAGQGQPRHLLVTALTQILQAMAATDDSGQWRPGISTAQAEHLIDSLLDEVVQYPQWVTDKVNQDTLLAEVLDTTFLALAGIPSEHRLSPETIDQLIQLNLRTVASSPLVLKKVKWGGDQHEKAILLQALELVFAFTFPTDNTGTTAGRMFLLTALLDYVTEAILQQHPNENGLILVDLILFNSGIDYSQGFNPQLADQLVDAALQAMASQPALLAKPEAVRNILAGVAGALDSARLKQPALLPRLVQLVLENTALNAQLIIEAGQGQPRHLLVTALTQILQALAATDDSGQWRPGISPAQAEHLIDSLLDEVVQYPQWVTDKVNQDSLLAEVLDTTFLALAGIPVEQRLQPGAVEQLIQLNLRTVASSPQVLKKVKWGGDQHEKGIMLRALELVFAFTFPAGNTGTATGRAFLLLGLMDYTLEVLLSRHPNKKGLILVNLILSEDNGIDYSGGFNEALANQLVDAALLVLSENPELVAHEDALQLIIRDVASALAASGLERPDLLPELIRLTLESTAAHLHRLFGMEETPPRHLLVLALEQLLKAIAQKPNEGKWKPRLSNEQILEIADVLFDAVLENPRWAEAEEQIFLLLEAIFRALECIPPAERLPYLVLRSIIDSALAAANMQRKLMATIQTADGPVQLRLEFSLQTLFISLYDENQDEEVAWQLSQGPVVSRVTDYFLMFVAATPANKKDIERARARISKAFLLWKKDFTQMLDDVLENLDTNP
;
A
#
# COMPACT_ATOMS: atom_id res chain seq x y z
N GLN A 1 44.95 11.20 67.53
CA GLN A 1 45.10 9.92 68.26
C GLN A 1 45.15 8.77 67.26
N LEU A 2 44.16 8.64 66.38
CA LEU A 2 44.17 7.74 65.20
C LEU A 2 45.49 7.76 64.38
N VAL A 3 45.97 8.94 63.99
CA VAL A 3 47.27 9.06 63.28
C VAL A 3 48.43 8.49 64.12
N LEU A 4 48.47 8.73 65.43
CA LEU A 4 49.53 8.22 66.31
C LEU A 4 49.45 6.69 66.50
N GLU A 5 48.24 6.13 66.52
CA GLU A 5 48.00 4.68 66.63
C GLU A 5 48.39 3.94 65.34
N ASN A 6 48.08 4.49 64.16
CA ASN A 6 48.46 3.89 62.87
C ASN A 6 49.96 4.10 62.52
N THR A 7 50.55 5.23 62.90
CA THR A 7 52.00 5.52 62.68
C THR A 7 52.90 4.57 63.48
N ALA A 8 52.42 4.03 64.61
CA ALA A 8 53.16 3.06 65.42
C ALA A 8 53.29 1.68 64.75
N LEU A 9 52.44 1.37 63.77
CA LEU A 9 52.36 0.07 63.10
C LEU A 9 53.06 0.03 61.73
N ASN A 10 53.22 1.17 61.03
CA ASN A 10 53.71 1.20 59.64
C ASN A 10 54.75 2.31 59.39
N THR A 11 56.04 1.96 59.45
CA THR A 11 57.19 2.87 59.20
C THR A 11 57.39 3.26 57.73
N GLN A 12 56.64 2.67 56.80
CA GLN A 12 56.71 2.93 55.36
C GLN A 12 55.89 4.18 54.91
N LEU A 13 55.25 4.91 55.83
CA LEU A 13 54.33 6.03 55.56
C LEU A 13 54.99 7.43 55.48
N ILE A 14 56.32 7.49 55.29
CA ILE A 14 57.08 8.75 55.20
C ILE A 14 57.29 9.12 53.72
N ILE A 15 56.77 10.28 53.30
CA ILE A 15 56.97 10.81 51.93
C ILE A 15 58.12 11.82 51.93
N GLU A 16 59.06 11.71 50.99
CA GLU A 16 60.10 12.72 50.77
C GLU A 16 59.49 13.96 50.07
N ALA A 17 59.42 15.08 50.80
CA ALA A 17 59.05 16.37 50.22
C ALA A 17 60.29 17.06 49.63
N GLY A 18 60.22 17.47 48.36
CA GLY A 18 61.31 18.16 47.64
C GLY A 18 61.81 19.48 48.24
N GLN A 19 61.22 19.95 49.35
CA GLN A 19 61.73 21.05 50.16
C GLN A 19 61.49 20.79 51.66
N GLY A 20 62.39 20.02 52.27
CA GLY A 20 62.79 20.22 53.68
C GLY A 20 61.71 20.15 54.76
N GLN A 21 60.94 19.06 54.82
CA GLN A 21 60.47 18.38 56.05
C GLN A 21 59.71 17.11 55.63
N PRO A 22 60.03 15.93 56.17
CA PRO A 22 59.26 14.72 55.87
C PRO A 22 57.82 14.93 56.35
N ARG A 23 56.86 14.94 55.42
CA ARG A 23 55.44 15.00 55.76
C ARG A 23 54.92 13.57 55.86
N HIS A 24 54.24 13.29 56.96
CA HIS A 24 53.62 11.98 57.15
C HIS A 24 52.41 11.86 56.21
N LEU A 25 52.33 10.75 55.47
CA LEU A 25 51.31 10.52 54.45
C LEU A 25 49.89 10.67 55.04
N LEU A 26 49.64 10.06 56.20
CA LEU A 26 48.35 10.15 56.90
C LEU A 26 48.03 11.55 57.44
N VAL A 27 49.03 12.35 57.80
CA VAL A 27 48.78 13.74 58.26
C VAL A 27 48.35 14.61 57.08
N THR A 28 48.96 14.38 55.92
CA THR A 28 48.61 15.09 54.68
C THR A 28 47.20 14.70 54.23
N ALA A 29 46.89 13.40 54.22
CA ALA A 29 45.55 12.90 53.91
C ALA A 29 44.48 13.42 54.87
N LEU A 30 44.72 13.34 56.18
CA LEU A 30 43.78 13.86 57.19
C LEU A 30 43.52 15.37 57.01
N THR A 31 44.57 16.14 56.71
CA THR A 31 44.43 17.59 56.47
C THR A 31 43.54 17.85 55.25
N GLN A 32 43.73 17.09 54.17
CA GLN A 32 42.93 17.22 52.94
C GLN A 32 41.48 16.81 53.16
N ILE A 33 41.24 15.69 53.86
CA ILE A 33 39.89 15.23 54.22
C ILE A 33 39.17 16.30 55.05
N LEU A 34 39.82 16.83 56.09
CA LEU A 34 39.23 17.87 56.93
C LEU A 34 38.98 19.18 56.17
N GLN A 35 39.87 19.56 55.25
CA GLN A 35 39.70 20.73 54.40
C GLN A 35 38.51 20.58 53.46
N ALA A 36 38.38 19.43 52.79
CA ALA A 36 37.28 19.15 51.89
C ALA A 36 35.93 19.07 52.62
N MET A 37 35.90 18.47 53.82
CA MET A 37 34.69 18.43 54.66
C MET A 37 34.29 19.80 55.23
N ALA A 38 35.24 20.73 55.35
CA ALA A 38 35.00 22.09 55.82
C ALA A 38 34.69 23.08 54.68
N ALA A 39 34.82 22.65 53.41
CA ALA A 39 34.52 23.47 52.25
C ALA A 39 33.01 23.78 52.19
N THR A 40 32.68 25.01 51.83
CA THR A 40 31.30 25.48 51.62
C THR A 40 31.08 25.73 50.14
N ASP A 41 29.86 25.51 49.67
CA ASP A 41 29.44 25.85 48.31
C ASP A 41 29.45 27.38 48.06
N ASP A 42 29.22 27.80 46.81
CA ASP A 42 29.20 29.22 46.40
C ASP A 42 28.13 30.06 47.14
N SER A 43 27.15 29.40 47.75
CA SER A 43 26.10 30.02 48.59
C SER A 43 26.47 30.12 50.07
N GLY A 44 27.59 29.52 50.49
CA GLY A 44 28.08 29.49 51.87
C GLY A 44 27.25 28.61 52.82
N GLN A 45 26.39 27.73 52.29
CA GLN A 45 25.42 26.95 53.07
C GLN A 45 25.74 25.47 53.18
N TRP A 46 26.52 24.90 52.27
CA TRP A 46 26.75 23.46 52.30
C TRP A 46 27.64 23.07 53.48
N ARG A 47 27.09 22.21 54.33
CA ARG A 47 27.84 21.33 55.23
C ARG A 47 27.31 19.92 55.00
N PRO A 48 28.19 18.91 54.94
CA PRO A 48 27.73 17.54 54.93
C PRO A 48 26.88 17.35 56.20
N GLY A 49 25.63 16.86 56.06
CA GLY A 49 24.69 16.64 57.16
C GLY A 49 25.09 15.47 58.07
N ILE A 50 26.39 15.32 58.31
CA ILE A 50 27.07 14.20 58.93
C ILE A 50 27.36 14.59 60.38
N SER A 51 26.97 13.74 61.33
CA SER A 51 27.29 13.93 62.76
C SER A 51 28.78 13.72 63.02
N THR A 52 29.28 14.21 64.17
CA THR A 52 30.69 14.07 64.54
C THR A 52 31.18 12.62 64.53
N ALA A 53 30.36 11.68 65.03
CA ALA A 53 30.70 10.25 65.05
C ALA A 53 30.78 9.64 63.64
N GLN A 54 29.95 10.12 62.70
CA GLN A 54 29.96 9.67 61.31
C GLN A 54 31.13 10.28 60.53
N ALA A 55 31.50 11.52 60.84
CA ALA A 55 32.70 12.15 60.29
C ALA A 55 33.97 11.40 60.75
N GLU A 56 34.03 10.98 62.01
CA GLU A 56 35.12 10.14 62.52
C GLU A 56 35.21 8.81 61.77
N HIS A 57 34.08 8.12 61.55
CA HIS A 57 34.05 6.87 60.78
C HIS A 57 34.52 7.05 59.33
N LEU A 58 34.06 8.10 58.65
CA LEU A 58 34.47 8.42 57.28
C LEU A 58 35.97 8.71 57.19
N ILE A 59 36.49 9.49 58.15
CA ILE A 59 37.93 9.78 58.23
C ILE A 59 38.73 8.49 58.45
N ASP A 60 38.27 7.62 59.34
CA ASP A 60 38.94 6.35 59.63
C ASP A 60 38.99 5.44 58.39
N SER A 61 37.83 5.24 57.74
CA SER A 61 37.69 4.47 56.49
C SER A 61 38.62 4.98 55.37
N LEU A 62 38.62 6.30 55.14
CA LEU A 62 39.46 6.91 54.10
C LEU A 62 40.95 6.84 54.44
N LEU A 63 41.34 6.96 55.72
CA LEU A 63 42.74 6.82 56.13
C LEU A 63 43.22 5.38 55.95
N ASP A 64 42.41 4.38 56.26
CA ASP A 64 42.72 2.96 56.02
C ASP A 64 42.90 2.66 54.53
N GLU A 65 42.03 3.21 53.67
CA GLU A 65 42.18 3.11 52.21
C GLU A 65 43.44 3.82 51.70
N VAL A 66 43.78 4.99 52.25
CA VAL A 66 45.02 5.72 51.92
C VAL A 66 46.28 4.93 52.32
N VAL A 67 46.24 4.13 53.39
CA VAL A 67 47.34 3.20 53.73
C VAL A 67 47.49 2.14 52.64
N GLN A 68 46.39 1.63 52.10
CA GLN A 68 46.39 0.63 51.03
C GLN A 68 46.79 1.22 49.67
N TYR A 69 46.45 2.49 49.43
CA TYR A 69 46.74 3.21 48.18
C TYR A 69 47.48 4.55 48.43
N PRO A 70 48.76 4.52 48.85
CA PRO A 70 49.56 5.72 49.15
C PRO A 70 49.62 6.73 48.00
N GLN A 71 49.52 6.22 46.77
CA GLN A 71 49.53 6.99 45.52
C GLN A 71 48.45 8.08 45.45
N TRP A 72 47.32 7.93 46.16
CA TRP A 72 46.26 8.95 46.18
C TRP A 72 46.68 10.27 46.81
N VAL A 73 47.70 10.25 47.67
CA VAL A 73 48.24 11.43 48.36
C VAL A 73 49.54 11.90 47.73
N THR A 74 50.29 11.01 47.08
CA THR A 74 51.58 11.37 46.45
C THR A 74 51.42 11.88 45.03
N ASP A 75 50.46 11.33 44.28
CA ASP A 75 50.27 11.68 42.87
C ASP A 75 49.48 12.98 42.75
N LYS A 76 49.94 13.84 41.84
CA LYS A 76 49.30 15.14 41.59
C LYS A 76 48.44 15.11 40.33
N VAL A 77 47.23 15.65 40.46
CA VAL A 77 46.30 15.91 39.36
C VAL A 77 45.83 17.37 39.49
N ASN A 78 45.83 18.14 38.40
CA ASN A 78 45.41 19.56 38.41
C ASN A 78 46.08 20.46 39.48
N GLN A 79 47.33 20.16 39.86
CA GLN A 79 48.18 20.87 40.85
C GLN A 79 48.01 20.43 42.33
N ASP A 80 46.92 19.73 42.66
CA ASP A 80 46.66 19.15 43.97
C ASP A 80 46.81 17.62 43.97
N THR A 81 46.64 16.98 45.14
CA THR A 81 46.68 15.51 45.23
C THR A 81 45.39 14.91 44.68
N LEU A 82 45.47 13.68 44.18
CA LEU A 82 44.30 12.95 43.69
C LEU A 82 43.18 12.90 44.75
N LEU A 83 43.54 12.61 46.01
CA LEU A 83 42.60 12.60 47.13
C LEU A 83 41.88 13.94 47.30
N ALA A 84 42.60 15.07 47.23
CA ALA A 84 42.01 16.39 47.43
C ALA A 84 41.02 16.74 46.30
N GLU A 85 41.41 16.53 45.04
CA GLU A 85 40.56 16.86 43.90
C GLU A 85 39.29 15.99 43.85
N VAL A 86 39.41 14.70 44.18
CA VAL A 86 38.26 13.79 44.21
C VAL A 86 37.29 14.15 45.33
N LEU A 87 37.79 14.47 46.53
CA LEU A 87 36.94 14.88 47.63
C LEU A 87 36.21 16.19 47.30
N ASP A 88 36.90 17.18 46.75
CA ASP A 88 36.30 18.45 46.34
C ASP A 88 35.19 18.23 45.29
N THR A 89 35.51 17.49 44.23
CA THR A 89 34.57 17.11 43.16
C THR A 89 33.33 16.38 43.71
N THR A 90 33.54 15.41 44.60
CA THR A 90 32.46 14.60 45.17
C THR A 90 31.57 15.42 46.10
N PHE A 91 32.16 16.25 46.94
CA PHE A 91 31.40 17.11 47.87
C PHE A 91 30.65 18.23 47.15
N LEU A 92 31.22 18.81 46.09
CA LEU A 92 30.52 19.72 45.19
C LEU A 92 29.29 19.05 44.55
N ALA A 93 29.42 17.81 44.07
CA ALA A 93 28.29 17.07 43.51
C ALA A 93 27.19 16.80 44.57
N LEU A 94 27.60 16.39 45.78
CA LEU A 94 26.70 16.15 46.91
C LEU A 94 25.97 17.41 47.38
N ALA A 95 26.54 18.59 47.17
CA ALA A 95 25.89 19.86 47.46
C ALA A 95 24.65 20.10 46.60
N GLY A 96 24.62 19.55 45.37
CA GLY A 96 23.47 19.62 44.46
C GLY A 96 22.26 18.77 44.85
N ILE A 97 22.39 17.86 45.83
CA ILE A 97 21.27 17.02 46.28
C ILE A 97 20.32 17.83 47.17
N PRO A 98 18.99 17.75 46.99
CA PRO A 98 18.01 18.41 47.87
C PRO A 98 18.18 18.00 49.35
N SER A 99 17.93 18.94 50.27
CA SER A 99 18.14 18.75 51.72
C SER A 99 17.32 17.59 52.31
N GLU A 100 16.14 17.33 51.78
CA GLU A 100 15.23 16.25 52.16
C GLU A 100 15.70 14.85 51.72
N HIS A 101 16.76 14.77 50.91
CA HIS A 101 17.27 13.53 50.33
C HIS A 101 18.76 13.30 50.61
N ARG A 102 19.28 13.87 51.71
CA ARG A 102 20.67 13.67 52.14
C ARG A 102 20.99 12.18 52.29
N LEU A 103 22.07 11.76 51.65
CA LEU A 103 22.54 10.37 51.64
C LEU A 103 23.03 9.93 53.02
N SER A 104 22.98 8.63 53.30
CA SER A 104 23.56 8.08 54.53
C SER A 104 25.09 8.15 54.48
N PRO A 105 25.77 8.22 55.63
CA PRO A 105 27.24 8.24 55.69
C PRO A 105 27.88 7.04 54.98
N GLU A 106 27.26 5.87 55.07
CA GLU A 106 27.75 4.65 54.42
C GLU A 106 27.71 4.79 52.90
N THR A 107 26.66 5.41 52.34
CA THR A 107 26.59 5.69 50.89
C THR A 107 27.60 6.75 50.47
N ILE A 108 27.85 7.77 51.31
CA ILE A 108 28.86 8.80 51.05
C ILE A 108 30.26 8.17 51.04
N ASP A 109 30.57 7.30 51.99
CA ASP A 109 31.85 6.57 52.05
C ASP A 109 32.04 5.71 50.80
N GLN A 110 31.02 4.93 50.42
CA GLN A 110 31.03 4.11 49.21
C GLN A 110 31.25 4.97 47.94
N LEU A 111 30.52 6.09 47.81
CA LEU A 111 30.66 7.02 46.68
C LEU A 111 32.09 7.56 46.56
N ILE A 112 32.70 7.97 47.68
CA ILE A 112 34.06 8.49 47.69
C ILE A 112 35.05 7.39 47.29
N GLN A 113 34.90 6.16 47.81
CA GLN A 113 35.75 5.03 47.43
C GLN A 113 35.63 4.69 45.93
N LEU A 114 34.42 4.66 45.38
CA LEU A 114 34.16 4.46 43.95
C LEU A 114 34.82 5.55 43.09
N ASN A 115 34.63 6.81 43.46
CA ASN A 115 35.23 7.93 42.75
C ASN A 115 36.77 7.89 42.80
N LEU A 116 37.36 7.57 43.96
CA LEU A 116 38.81 7.44 44.11
C LEU A 116 39.37 6.32 43.23
N ARG A 117 38.72 5.15 43.19
CA ARG A 117 39.11 4.03 42.32
C ARG A 117 39.00 4.38 40.83
N THR A 118 37.94 5.08 40.46
CA THR A 118 37.70 5.52 39.08
C THR A 118 38.77 6.51 38.61
N VAL A 119 39.07 7.51 39.44
CA VAL A 119 40.08 8.53 39.15
C VAL A 119 41.48 7.93 39.16
N ALA A 120 41.78 7.02 40.08
CA ALA A 120 43.06 6.30 40.09
C ALA A 120 43.26 5.46 38.83
N SER A 121 42.18 4.88 38.30
CA SER A 121 42.21 4.11 37.06
C SER A 121 42.26 5.02 35.82
N SER A 122 41.61 6.18 35.87
CA SER A 122 41.53 7.12 34.76
C SER A 122 41.50 8.58 35.25
N PRO A 123 42.68 9.21 35.46
CA PRO A 123 42.76 10.58 35.97
C PRO A 123 42.11 11.63 35.06
N LEU A 124 41.87 11.29 33.80
CA LEU A 124 41.23 12.15 32.80
C LEU A 124 39.80 12.55 33.16
N VAL A 125 39.11 11.80 34.04
CA VAL A 125 37.77 12.17 34.53
C VAL A 125 37.75 13.47 35.36
N LEU A 126 38.91 13.93 35.83
CA LEU A 126 39.06 15.22 36.51
C LEU A 126 39.34 16.38 35.53
N LYS A 127 39.42 16.11 34.23
CA LYS A 127 39.54 17.16 33.21
C LYS A 127 38.25 17.97 33.16
N LYS A 128 38.39 19.29 33.10
CA LYS A 128 37.26 20.21 32.97
C LYS A 128 36.79 20.29 31.52
N VAL A 129 35.47 20.23 31.31
CA VAL A 129 34.80 20.29 30.01
C VAL A 129 33.60 21.22 30.09
N LYS A 130 33.18 21.77 28.95
CA LYS A 130 31.89 22.46 28.83
C LYS A 130 30.83 21.44 28.46
N TRP A 131 29.77 21.37 29.24
CA TRP A 131 28.67 20.43 29.02
C TRP A 131 27.33 21.17 29.09
N GLY A 132 26.47 20.95 28.08
CA GLY A 132 25.17 21.61 27.98
C GLY A 132 25.24 23.14 27.81
N GLY A 133 24.23 23.84 28.35
CA GLY A 133 24.13 25.31 28.33
C GLY A 133 24.93 26.02 29.43
N ASP A 134 25.75 25.30 30.20
CA ASP A 134 26.48 25.86 31.33
C ASP A 134 27.62 26.79 30.88
N GLN A 135 27.73 27.95 31.53
CA GLN A 135 28.76 28.95 31.21
C GLN A 135 30.17 28.57 31.73
N HIS A 136 30.25 27.62 32.66
CA HIS A 136 31.48 27.26 33.38
C HIS A 136 31.93 25.83 33.06
N GLU A 137 33.24 25.63 32.99
CA GLU A 137 33.83 24.30 32.78
C GLU A 137 33.85 23.52 34.10
N LYS A 138 33.20 22.35 34.12
CA LYS A 138 33.16 21.43 35.27
C LYS A 138 33.96 20.17 34.97
N ALA A 139 34.46 19.49 36.00
CA ALA A 139 35.10 18.19 35.83
C ALA A 139 34.11 17.16 35.26
N ILE A 140 34.58 16.25 34.40
CA ILE A 140 33.75 15.17 33.83
C ILE A 140 33.09 14.35 34.94
N LEU A 141 33.85 14.00 35.98
CA LEU A 141 33.32 13.28 37.15
C LEU A 141 32.21 14.06 37.86
N LEU A 142 32.39 15.37 38.08
CA LEU A 142 31.35 16.23 38.68
C LEU A 142 30.07 16.20 37.83
N GLN A 143 30.21 16.37 36.52
CA GLN A 143 29.07 16.40 35.61
C GLN A 143 28.31 15.07 35.59
N ALA A 144 29.03 13.94 35.58
CA ALA A 144 28.42 12.61 35.60
C ALA A 144 27.65 12.36 36.90
N LEU A 145 28.22 12.74 38.05
CA LEU A 145 27.55 12.63 39.34
C LEU A 145 26.30 13.50 39.41
N GLU A 146 26.37 14.74 38.92
CA GLU A 146 25.21 15.64 38.83
C GLU A 146 24.09 15.04 37.98
N LEU A 147 24.41 14.41 36.84
CA LEU A 147 23.42 13.71 36.00
C LEU A 147 22.75 12.54 36.74
N VAL A 148 23.54 11.68 37.40
CA VAL A 148 23.01 10.53 38.17
C VAL A 148 22.11 11.01 39.32
N PHE A 149 22.50 12.07 40.03
CA PHE A 149 21.70 12.62 41.12
C PHE A 149 20.42 13.27 40.63
N ALA A 150 20.48 14.07 39.55
CA ALA A 150 19.31 14.67 38.94
C ALA A 150 18.28 13.62 38.48
N PHE A 151 18.76 12.49 37.96
CA PHE A 151 17.92 11.36 37.57
C PHE A 151 17.29 10.64 38.77
N THR A 152 18.08 10.39 39.81
CA THR A 152 17.65 9.61 40.98
C THR A 152 16.69 10.39 41.89
N PHE A 153 16.84 11.71 41.96
CA PHE A 153 16.09 12.59 42.86
C PHE A 153 15.20 13.64 42.13
N PRO A 154 14.21 13.27 41.31
CA PRO A 154 13.25 14.24 40.77
C PRO A 154 12.29 14.73 41.87
N THR A 155 11.86 15.98 41.79
CA THR A 155 10.90 16.62 42.73
C THR A 155 9.51 15.97 42.75
N ASP A 156 9.13 15.21 41.72
CA ASP A 156 7.78 14.64 41.56
C ASP A 156 7.70 13.11 41.75
N ASN A 157 8.78 12.44 42.14
CA ASN A 157 8.82 10.98 42.13
C ASN A 157 8.27 10.35 43.43
N THR A 158 7.41 9.32 43.31
CA THR A 158 6.67 8.67 44.42
C THR A 158 7.30 7.34 44.91
N GLY A 159 8.51 6.99 44.46
CA GLY A 159 9.20 5.75 44.87
C GLY A 159 9.62 5.74 46.35
N THR A 160 9.66 4.56 46.98
CA THR A 160 10.14 4.39 48.37
C THR A 160 11.63 4.75 48.49
N THR A 161 12.04 5.34 49.63
CA THR A 161 13.43 5.77 49.89
C THR A 161 14.44 4.64 49.66
N ALA A 162 14.10 3.40 50.05
CA ALA A 162 14.98 2.24 49.87
C ALA A 162 15.19 1.86 48.39
N GLY A 163 14.17 1.95 47.55
CA GLY A 163 14.28 1.66 46.12
C GLY A 163 15.15 2.68 45.38
N ARG A 164 15.07 3.96 45.78
CA ARG A 164 15.92 5.02 45.20
C ARG A 164 17.40 4.82 45.52
N MET A 165 17.71 4.41 46.76
CA MET A 165 19.10 4.15 47.15
C MET A 165 19.70 2.96 46.40
N PHE A 166 18.92 1.88 46.19
CA PHE A 166 19.37 0.74 45.38
C PHE A 166 19.64 1.14 43.92
N LEU A 167 18.76 1.96 43.34
CA LEU A 167 18.95 2.51 41.99
C LEU A 167 20.20 3.40 41.92
N LEU A 168 20.39 4.27 42.92
CA LEU A 168 21.54 5.18 42.99
C LEU A 168 22.86 4.42 42.97
N THR A 169 23.02 3.45 43.86
CA THR A 169 24.27 2.68 43.97
C THR A 169 24.54 1.93 42.67
N ALA A 170 23.54 1.25 42.10
CA ALA A 170 23.71 0.51 40.85
C ALA A 170 24.09 1.42 39.66
N LEU A 171 23.52 2.63 39.59
CA LEU A 171 23.86 3.62 38.56
C LEU A 171 25.28 4.17 38.75
N LEU A 172 25.67 4.50 39.97
CA LEU A 172 27.00 5.00 40.27
C LEU A 172 28.07 3.97 39.93
N ASP A 173 27.88 2.72 40.34
CA ASP A 173 28.79 1.61 40.02
C ASP A 173 28.97 1.50 38.50
N TYR A 174 27.86 1.44 37.76
CA TYR A 174 27.92 1.29 36.30
C TYR A 174 28.54 2.52 35.60
N VAL A 175 28.12 3.73 35.96
CA VAL A 175 28.64 4.97 35.36
C VAL A 175 30.13 5.09 35.59
N THR A 176 30.59 4.82 36.80
CA THR A 176 32.00 5.03 37.16
C THR A 176 32.91 3.92 36.61
N GLU A 177 32.52 2.65 36.76
CA GLU A 177 33.34 1.50 36.34
C GLU A 177 33.18 1.12 34.86
N ALA A 178 31.96 1.16 34.32
CA ALA A 178 31.73 0.73 32.93
C ALA A 178 31.91 1.88 31.92
N ILE A 179 31.41 3.08 32.23
CA ILE A 179 31.43 4.20 31.27
C ILE A 179 32.67 5.07 31.44
N LEU A 180 32.83 5.74 32.59
CA LEU A 180 33.84 6.79 32.76
C LEU A 180 35.27 6.23 32.76
N GLN A 181 35.46 5.01 33.27
CA GLN A 181 36.77 4.36 33.23
C GLN A 181 37.24 4.10 31.79
N GLN A 182 36.32 3.72 30.89
CA GLN A 182 36.63 3.42 29.48
C GLN A 182 36.61 4.67 28.59
N HIS A 183 35.72 5.62 28.88
CA HIS A 183 35.50 6.84 28.12
C HIS A 183 35.58 8.09 29.00
N PRO A 184 36.78 8.48 29.48
CA PRO A 184 36.96 9.61 30.39
C PRO A 184 36.99 10.96 29.64
N ASN A 185 35.94 11.23 28.86
CA ASN A 185 35.80 12.41 28.02
C ASN A 185 34.30 12.75 27.83
N GLU A 186 34.01 13.71 26.95
CA GLU A 186 32.65 14.12 26.62
C GLU A 186 31.79 12.95 26.08
N ASN A 187 32.38 11.95 25.45
CA ASN A 187 31.66 10.75 25.00
C ASN A 187 31.15 9.93 26.18
N GLY A 188 31.94 9.82 27.25
CA GLY A 188 31.48 9.21 28.50
C GLY A 188 30.24 9.91 29.04
N LEU A 189 30.22 11.24 29.03
CA LEU A 189 29.05 12.01 29.47
C LEU A 189 27.81 11.79 28.57
N ILE A 190 27.99 11.67 27.25
CA ILE A 190 26.91 11.30 26.32
C ILE A 190 26.34 9.92 26.68
N LEU A 191 27.21 8.94 26.95
CA LEU A 191 26.79 7.57 27.32
C LEU A 191 26.13 7.52 28.70
N VAL A 192 26.57 8.34 29.64
CA VAL A 192 25.92 8.50 30.95
C VAL A 192 24.51 9.08 30.77
N ASP A 193 24.36 10.16 29.99
CA ASP A 193 23.04 10.75 29.72
C ASP A 193 22.11 9.78 28.97
N LEU A 194 22.66 8.92 28.08
CA LEU A 194 21.93 7.85 27.38
C LEU A 194 21.31 6.82 28.34
N ILE A 195 22.05 6.33 29.34
CA ILE A 195 21.55 5.30 30.26
C ILE A 195 20.70 5.86 31.40
N LEU A 196 20.83 7.17 31.67
CA LEU A 196 20.02 7.93 32.61
C LEU A 196 18.77 8.50 31.93
N PHE A 197 18.45 8.04 30.74
CA PHE A 197 17.31 8.54 30.01
C PHE A 197 15.99 7.98 30.57
N ASN A 198 15.10 8.86 31.04
CA ASN A 198 13.88 8.49 31.76
C ASN A 198 12.71 8.02 30.86
N SER A 199 12.68 8.36 29.57
CA SER A 199 11.50 8.05 28.75
C SER A 199 11.57 6.61 28.23
N GLY A 200 10.53 5.82 28.48
CA GLY A 200 10.32 4.49 27.89
C GLY A 200 11.01 3.32 28.61
N ILE A 201 12.00 3.54 29.49
CA ILE A 201 12.62 2.48 30.30
C ILE A 201 12.00 2.49 31.71
N ASP A 202 11.39 1.38 32.10
CA ASP A 202 10.80 1.22 33.43
C ASP A 202 11.86 0.77 34.44
N TYR A 203 12.42 1.73 35.19
CA TYR A 203 13.36 1.47 36.29
C TYR A 203 12.67 1.11 37.61
N SER A 204 11.34 0.90 37.65
CA SER A 204 10.63 0.52 38.88
C SER A 204 11.10 -0.81 39.48
N GLN A 205 11.70 -1.67 38.66
CA GLN A 205 12.30 -2.95 39.06
C GLN A 205 13.81 -2.84 39.36
N GLY A 206 14.40 -1.64 39.30
CA GLY A 206 15.83 -1.39 39.44
C GLY A 206 16.56 -1.17 38.11
N PHE A 207 17.87 -0.88 38.20
CA PHE A 207 18.74 -0.69 37.04
C PHE A 207 19.03 -2.02 36.34
N ASN A 208 18.91 -2.07 35.01
CA ASN A 208 19.24 -3.24 34.20
C ASN A 208 20.57 -3.02 33.45
N PRO A 209 21.70 -3.57 33.94
CA PRO A 209 23.01 -3.36 33.32
C PRO A 209 23.10 -3.94 31.90
N GLN A 210 22.40 -5.04 31.60
CA GLN A 210 22.45 -5.63 30.26
C GLN A 210 21.80 -4.74 29.19
N LEU A 211 20.71 -4.06 29.55
CA LEU A 211 20.08 -3.09 28.65
C LEU A 211 20.96 -1.85 28.47
N ALA A 212 21.60 -1.40 29.54
CA ALA A 212 22.54 -0.30 29.49
C ALA A 212 23.74 -0.62 28.59
N ASP A 213 24.32 -1.83 28.70
CA ASP A 213 25.41 -2.29 27.84
C ASP A 213 24.99 -2.28 26.36
N GLN A 214 23.80 -2.80 26.03
CA GLN A 214 23.30 -2.80 24.65
C GLN A 214 23.12 -1.39 24.07
N LEU A 215 22.64 -0.45 24.89
CA LEU A 215 22.49 0.95 24.47
C LEU A 215 23.85 1.61 24.28
N VAL A 216 24.77 1.40 25.21
CA VAL A 216 26.14 1.93 25.15
C VAL A 216 26.86 1.38 23.92
N ASP A 217 26.82 0.08 23.68
CA ASP A 217 27.42 -0.56 22.51
C ASP A 217 26.83 -0.04 21.20
N ALA A 218 25.51 0.09 21.10
CA ALA A 218 24.82 0.65 19.94
C ALA A 218 25.25 2.10 19.66
N ALA A 219 25.30 2.94 20.70
CA ALA A 219 25.71 4.34 20.58
C ALA A 219 27.20 4.45 20.20
N LEU A 220 28.07 3.64 20.82
CA LEU A 220 29.49 3.56 20.49
C LEU A 220 29.72 3.10 19.06
N GLN A 221 29.01 2.07 18.60
CA GLN A 221 29.09 1.58 17.23
C GLN A 221 28.66 2.65 16.21
N ALA A 222 27.58 3.38 16.49
CA ALA A 222 27.14 4.49 15.64
C ALA A 222 28.16 5.65 15.62
N MET A 223 28.70 6.03 16.79
CA MET A 223 29.73 7.08 16.91
C MET A 223 31.06 6.67 16.25
N ALA A 224 31.46 5.40 16.35
CA ALA A 224 32.66 4.87 15.73
C ALA A 224 32.53 4.81 14.20
N SER A 225 31.35 4.44 13.70
CA SER A 225 31.07 4.40 12.27
C SER A 225 31.05 5.80 11.65
N GLN A 226 30.72 6.84 12.43
CA GLN A 226 30.70 8.22 11.94
C GLN A 226 31.10 9.25 13.02
N PRO A 227 32.39 9.63 13.10
CA PRO A 227 32.91 10.57 14.09
C PRO A 227 32.27 11.97 14.06
N ALA A 228 31.58 12.34 12.97
CA ALA A 228 30.88 13.61 12.86
C ALA A 228 29.74 13.78 13.87
N LEU A 229 29.15 12.68 14.38
CA LEU A 229 28.17 12.72 15.46
C LEU A 229 28.78 13.23 16.79
N LEU A 230 30.08 13.02 17.00
CA LEU A 230 30.82 13.49 18.17
C LEU A 230 30.92 15.02 18.24
N ALA A 231 30.79 15.70 17.11
CA ALA A 231 30.85 17.16 17.06
C ALA A 231 29.54 17.84 17.51
N LYS A 232 28.46 17.07 17.74
CA LYS A 232 27.12 17.60 18.11
C LYS A 232 26.43 16.73 19.17
N PRO A 233 26.91 16.72 20.43
CA PRO A 233 26.31 15.96 21.54
C PRO A 233 24.79 16.18 21.70
N GLU A 234 24.33 17.42 21.54
CA GLU A 234 22.89 17.80 21.58
C GLU A 234 22.04 17.07 20.52
N ALA A 235 22.61 16.79 19.33
CA ALA A 235 21.87 16.10 18.27
C ALA A 235 21.65 14.61 18.60
N VAL A 236 22.67 13.95 19.15
CA VAL A 236 22.56 12.57 19.62
C VAL A 236 21.51 12.49 20.72
N ARG A 237 21.54 13.41 21.69
CA ARG A 237 20.55 13.51 22.76
C ARG A 237 19.11 13.63 22.26
N ASN A 238 18.88 14.53 21.29
CA ASN A 238 17.55 14.73 20.71
C ASN A 238 17.05 13.51 19.94
N ILE A 239 17.94 12.79 19.25
CA ILE A 239 17.60 11.55 18.55
C ILE A 239 17.16 10.48 19.55
N LEU A 240 17.95 10.28 20.61
CA LEU A 240 17.67 9.31 21.66
C LEU A 240 16.31 9.60 22.33
N ALA A 241 16.11 10.87 22.71
CA ALA A 241 14.85 11.29 23.32
C ALA A 241 13.65 11.10 22.40
N GLY A 242 13.85 11.36 21.11
CA GLY A 242 12.86 11.13 20.07
C GLY A 242 12.48 9.66 19.90
N VAL A 243 13.46 8.77 19.77
CA VAL A 243 13.24 7.31 19.59
C VAL A 243 12.52 6.72 20.79
N ALA A 244 12.97 7.06 21.98
CA ALA A 244 12.37 6.59 23.22
C ALA A 244 10.95 7.14 23.42
N GLY A 245 10.73 8.43 23.13
CA GLY A 245 9.40 9.04 23.15
C GLY A 245 8.44 8.42 22.13
N ALA A 246 8.93 8.06 20.95
CA ALA A 246 8.16 7.37 19.92
C ALA A 246 7.68 5.98 20.40
N LEU A 247 8.58 5.21 21.01
CA LEU A 247 8.29 3.87 21.56
C LEU A 247 7.29 3.92 22.73
N ASP A 248 7.47 4.87 23.64
CA ASP A 248 6.56 5.05 24.78
C ASP A 248 5.16 5.45 24.30
N SER A 249 5.08 6.38 23.33
CA SER A 249 3.82 6.80 22.70
C SER A 249 3.10 5.65 22.02
N ALA A 250 3.84 4.75 21.35
CA ALA A 250 3.31 3.56 20.72
C ALA A 250 2.98 2.43 21.72
N ARG A 251 3.36 2.56 23.00
CA ARG A 251 3.19 1.54 24.06
C ARG A 251 3.82 0.18 23.70
N LEU A 252 4.86 0.19 22.88
CA LEU A 252 5.57 -1.02 22.44
C LEU A 252 6.71 -1.35 23.42
N LYS A 253 6.37 -2.00 24.54
CA LYS A 253 7.34 -2.38 25.58
C LYS A 253 7.98 -3.74 25.26
N GLN A 254 9.02 -3.74 24.43
CA GLN A 254 9.87 -4.90 24.19
C GLN A 254 11.32 -4.58 24.56
N PRO A 255 11.97 -5.35 25.46
CA PRO A 255 13.30 -5.00 25.98
C PRO A 255 14.38 -4.81 24.91
N ALA A 256 14.33 -5.58 23.82
CA ALA A 256 15.34 -5.54 22.75
C ALA A 256 15.05 -4.52 21.64
N LEU A 257 13.84 -3.96 21.57
CA LEU A 257 13.44 -3.09 20.45
C LEU A 257 14.05 -1.69 20.56
N LEU A 258 14.13 -1.13 21.78
CA LEU A 258 14.71 0.19 22.00
C LEU A 258 16.19 0.28 21.58
N PRO A 259 17.10 -0.60 22.03
CA PRO A 259 18.49 -0.55 21.61
C PRO A 259 18.65 -0.64 20.10
N ARG A 260 17.86 -1.51 19.46
CA ARG A 260 17.91 -1.72 18.01
C ARG A 260 17.44 -0.51 17.22
N LEU A 261 16.34 0.12 17.63
CA LEU A 261 15.84 1.33 16.96
C LEU A 261 16.74 2.53 17.19
N VAL A 262 17.34 2.66 18.37
CA VAL A 262 18.37 3.66 18.65
C VAL A 262 19.56 3.48 17.72
N GLN A 263 20.09 2.26 17.62
CA GLN A 263 21.17 1.93 16.68
C GLN A 263 20.81 2.36 15.26
N LEU A 264 19.66 1.90 14.77
CA LEU A 264 19.20 2.12 13.41
C LEU A 264 19.06 3.61 13.06
N VAL A 265 18.38 4.39 13.92
CA VAL A 265 18.17 5.82 13.68
C VAL A 265 19.49 6.58 13.77
N LEU A 266 20.39 6.22 14.70
CA LEU A 266 21.70 6.87 14.81
C LEU A 266 22.56 6.57 13.59
N GLU A 267 22.66 5.31 13.14
CA GLU A 267 23.40 4.91 11.94
C GLU A 267 22.89 5.66 10.70
N ASN A 268 21.58 5.65 10.46
CA ASN A 268 20.98 6.32 9.31
C ASN A 268 21.08 7.85 9.40
N THR A 269 20.99 8.45 10.59
CA THR A 269 21.20 9.91 10.76
C THR A 269 22.67 10.29 10.53
N ALA A 270 23.62 9.44 10.92
CA ALA A 270 25.05 9.69 10.71
C ALA A 270 25.42 9.75 9.23
N LEU A 271 24.87 8.81 8.45
CA LEU A 271 25.07 8.74 7.00
C LEU A 271 24.38 9.89 6.27
N ASN A 272 23.32 10.44 6.86
CA ASN A 272 22.46 11.43 6.23
C ASN A 272 22.28 12.69 7.09
N ALA A 273 23.37 13.23 7.62
CA ALA A 273 23.36 14.37 8.54
C ALA A 273 22.68 15.64 7.99
N GLN A 274 22.52 15.74 6.67
CA GLN A 274 21.73 16.77 5.98
C GLN A 274 20.22 16.67 6.24
N LEU A 275 19.70 15.54 6.74
CA LEU A 275 18.27 15.28 6.97
C LEU A 275 17.74 15.85 8.31
N ILE A 276 18.38 16.91 8.82
CA ILE A 276 17.89 17.65 9.99
C ILE A 276 16.88 18.68 9.51
N ILE A 277 15.65 18.62 10.04
CA ILE A 277 14.59 19.59 9.75
C ILE A 277 14.69 20.73 10.77
N GLU A 278 14.87 21.96 10.29
CA GLU A 278 14.80 23.14 11.14
C GLU A 278 13.34 23.35 11.60
N ALA A 279 13.06 23.20 12.90
CA ALA A 279 11.76 23.56 13.44
C ALA A 279 11.72 25.07 13.76
N GLY A 280 10.63 25.74 13.39
CA GLY A 280 10.42 27.18 13.62
C GLY A 280 10.38 27.62 15.10
N GLN A 281 10.56 26.70 16.06
CA GLN A 281 10.61 26.98 17.50
C GLN A 281 11.95 26.61 18.16
N GLY A 282 13.03 26.48 17.40
CA GLY A 282 14.40 26.49 17.96
C GLY A 282 14.94 25.16 18.47
N GLN A 283 14.22 24.04 18.32
CA GLN A 283 14.79 22.69 18.46
C GLN A 283 14.78 21.97 17.11
N PRO A 284 15.93 21.46 16.61
CA PRO A 284 15.97 20.71 15.35
C PRO A 284 15.11 19.44 15.49
N ARG A 285 14.19 19.22 14.55
CA ARG A 285 13.47 17.94 14.44
C ARG A 285 14.24 17.02 13.51
N HIS A 286 14.49 15.81 13.95
CA HIS A 286 15.15 14.81 13.12
C HIS A 286 14.10 14.12 12.23
N LEU A 287 14.33 14.10 10.92
CA LEU A 287 13.42 13.48 9.94
C LEU A 287 13.11 12.03 10.32
N LEU A 288 14.15 11.24 10.62
CA LEU A 288 14.04 9.81 10.92
C LEU A 288 13.35 9.53 12.25
N VAL A 289 13.53 10.39 13.25
CA VAL A 289 12.74 10.32 14.50
C VAL A 289 11.27 10.57 14.23
N THR A 290 10.96 11.55 13.39
CA THR A 290 9.57 11.88 13.03
C THR A 290 8.93 10.74 12.24
N ALA A 291 9.66 10.18 11.27
CA ALA A 291 9.24 9.01 10.50
C ALA A 291 9.02 7.79 11.39
N LEU A 292 9.99 7.46 12.26
CA LEU A 292 9.88 6.36 13.21
C LEU A 292 8.65 6.52 14.11
N THR A 293 8.39 7.74 14.58
CA THR A 293 7.20 8.04 15.39
C THR A 293 5.92 7.70 14.63
N GLN A 294 5.80 8.11 13.37
CA GLN A 294 4.64 7.84 12.53
C GLN A 294 4.49 6.33 12.23
N ILE A 295 5.59 5.65 11.93
CA ILE A 295 5.60 4.19 11.68
C ILE A 295 5.16 3.42 12.93
N LEU A 296 5.74 3.74 14.10
CA LEU A 296 5.39 3.07 15.35
C LEU A 296 3.94 3.36 15.78
N GLN A 297 3.44 4.58 15.56
CA GLN A 297 2.04 4.93 15.81
C GLN A 297 1.10 4.09 14.93
N ALA A 298 1.40 3.98 13.63
CA ALA A 298 0.60 3.16 12.71
C ALA A 298 0.66 1.68 13.06
N LEU A 299 1.82 1.16 13.48
CA LEU A 299 1.98 -0.23 13.92
C LEU A 299 1.27 -0.53 15.25
N ALA A 300 1.13 0.48 16.12
CA ALA A 300 0.42 0.39 17.38
C ALA A 300 -1.07 0.70 17.28
N ALA A 301 -1.54 1.17 16.13
CA ALA A 301 -2.91 1.56 15.91
C ALA A 301 -3.86 0.39 16.17
N THR A 302 -4.97 0.69 16.85
CA THR A 302 -6.06 -0.24 17.08
C THR A 302 -7.34 0.26 16.42
N ASP A 303 -8.23 -0.65 16.03
CA ASP A 303 -9.56 -0.27 15.57
C ASP A 303 -10.43 0.29 16.72
N ASP A 304 -11.63 0.76 16.38
CA ASP A 304 -12.62 1.31 17.33
C ASP A 304 -13.01 0.32 18.43
N SER A 305 -12.84 -0.98 18.19
CA SER A 305 -13.08 -2.05 19.17
C SER A 305 -11.89 -2.33 20.09
N GLY A 306 -10.72 -1.77 19.78
CA GLY A 306 -9.46 -2.01 20.48
C GLY A 306 -8.87 -3.41 20.28
N GLN A 307 -9.45 -4.22 19.38
CA GLN A 307 -9.09 -5.62 19.18
C GLN A 307 -8.16 -5.83 17.99
N TRP A 308 -8.24 -4.98 16.99
CA TRP A 308 -7.39 -5.10 15.82
C TRP A 308 -6.00 -4.54 16.09
N ARG A 309 -4.98 -5.28 15.65
CA ARG A 309 -3.60 -4.79 15.46
C ARG A 309 -3.07 -5.34 14.15
N PRO A 310 -2.12 -4.64 13.50
CA PRO A 310 -1.32 -5.22 12.43
C PRO A 310 -0.72 -6.54 12.93
N GLY A 311 -0.97 -7.65 12.24
CA GLY A 311 -0.57 -9.00 12.65
C GLY A 311 0.93 -9.26 12.47
N ILE A 312 1.76 -8.26 12.75
CA ILE A 312 3.18 -8.21 12.44
C ILE A 312 3.96 -8.65 13.68
N SER A 313 4.85 -9.63 13.50
CA SER A 313 5.74 -10.09 14.58
C SER A 313 6.82 -9.04 14.88
N PRO A 314 7.49 -9.09 16.05
CA PRO A 314 8.56 -8.15 16.38
C PRO A 314 9.66 -8.04 15.32
N ALA A 315 10.15 -9.17 14.82
CA ALA A 315 11.18 -9.22 13.79
C ALA A 315 10.70 -8.63 12.45
N GLN A 316 9.41 -8.78 12.14
CA GLN A 316 8.81 -8.23 10.92
C GLN A 316 8.60 -6.72 11.05
N ALA A 317 8.25 -6.24 12.23
CA ALA A 317 8.13 -4.81 12.52
C ALA A 317 9.50 -4.14 12.41
N GLU A 318 10.55 -4.77 12.94
CA GLU A 318 11.92 -4.29 12.81
C GLU A 318 12.34 -4.17 11.33
N HIS A 319 12.13 -5.22 10.53
CA HIS A 319 12.45 -5.19 9.11
C HIS A 319 11.68 -4.11 8.34
N LEU A 320 10.37 -3.97 8.62
CA LEU A 320 9.55 -2.93 7.98
C LEU A 320 10.01 -1.52 8.37
N ILE A 321 10.36 -1.30 9.64
CA ILE A 321 10.89 -0.02 10.11
C ILE A 321 12.20 0.31 9.40
N ASP A 322 13.12 -0.66 9.30
CA ASP A 322 14.39 -0.53 8.60
C ASP A 322 14.18 -0.10 7.14
N SER A 323 13.42 -0.90 6.38
CA SER A 323 13.10 -0.61 4.97
C SER A 323 12.42 0.74 4.76
N LEU A 324 11.45 1.11 5.61
CA LEU A 324 10.74 2.38 5.46
C LEU A 324 11.62 3.58 5.84
N LEU A 325 12.52 3.45 6.81
CA LEU A 325 13.47 4.51 7.14
C LEU A 325 14.46 4.73 6.00
N ASP A 326 14.95 3.66 5.36
CA ASP A 326 15.81 3.74 4.17
C ASP A 326 15.12 4.45 3.00
N GLU A 327 13.83 4.17 2.77
CA GLU A 327 13.05 4.87 1.75
C GLU A 327 12.80 6.35 2.14
N VAL A 328 12.56 6.67 3.41
CA VAL A 328 12.43 8.06 3.88
C VAL A 328 13.73 8.84 3.71
N VAL A 329 14.88 8.20 3.86
CA VAL A 329 16.19 8.80 3.54
C VAL A 329 16.24 9.20 2.06
N GLN A 330 15.76 8.33 1.17
CA GLN A 330 15.73 8.59 -0.28
C GLN A 330 14.66 9.64 -0.66
N TYR A 331 13.54 9.67 0.06
CA TYR A 331 12.38 10.53 -0.21
C TYR A 331 11.93 11.33 1.02
N PRO A 332 12.73 12.31 1.51
CA PRO A 332 12.42 13.07 2.73
C PRO A 332 11.07 13.79 2.70
N GLN A 333 10.59 14.15 1.50
CA GLN A 333 9.31 14.79 1.28
C GLN A 333 8.12 13.99 1.82
N TRP A 334 8.23 12.67 1.97
CA TRP A 334 7.16 11.86 2.56
C TRP A 334 6.83 12.24 4.00
N VAL A 335 7.78 12.83 4.72
CA VAL A 335 7.60 13.27 6.11
C VAL A 335 7.39 14.78 6.19
N THR A 336 8.07 15.55 5.34
CA THR A 336 8.03 17.02 5.41
C THR A 336 6.77 17.60 4.77
N ASP A 337 6.28 17.00 3.69
CA ASP A 337 5.11 17.49 2.98
C ASP A 337 3.84 17.13 3.74
N LYS A 338 2.89 18.06 3.76
CA LYS A 338 1.62 17.90 4.48
C LYS A 338 0.48 17.59 3.53
N VAL A 339 -0.24 16.51 3.81
CA VAL A 339 -1.50 16.11 3.17
C VAL A 339 -2.54 15.93 4.27
N ASN A 340 -3.71 16.55 4.13
CA ASN A 340 -4.77 16.50 5.15
C ASN A 340 -4.34 16.94 6.58
N GLN A 341 -3.31 17.80 6.70
CA GLN A 341 -2.67 18.28 7.95
C GLN A 341 -1.59 17.34 8.54
N ASP A 342 -1.54 16.09 8.10
CA ASP A 342 -0.53 15.11 8.48
C ASP A 342 0.53 14.92 7.40
N SER A 343 1.60 14.17 7.71
CA SER A 343 2.60 13.84 6.68
C SER A 343 2.01 12.84 5.68
N LEU A 344 2.56 12.82 4.46
CA LEU A 344 2.20 11.81 3.47
C LEU A 344 2.40 10.39 4.02
N LEU A 345 3.53 10.14 4.70
CA LEU A 345 3.84 8.86 5.32
C LEU A 345 2.75 8.42 6.32
N ALA A 346 2.31 9.31 7.22
CA ALA A 346 1.31 8.98 8.22
C ALA A 346 -0.04 8.61 7.57
N GLU A 347 -0.52 9.45 6.65
CA GLU A 347 -1.82 9.24 5.99
C GLU A 347 -1.83 7.95 5.14
N VAL A 348 -0.71 7.63 4.49
CA VAL A 348 -0.57 6.39 3.70
C VAL A 348 -0.54 5.17 4.60
N LEU A 349 0.23 5.20 5.69
CA LEU A 349 0.28 4.07 6.63
C LEU A 349 -1.09 3.83 7.26
N ASP A 350 -1.76 4.88 7.74
CA ASP A 350 -3.10 4.77 8.31
C ASP A 350 -4.10 4.20 7.31
N THR A 351 -4.10 4.70 6.07
CA THR A 351 -4.98 4.19 5.01
C THR A 351 -4.69 2.71 4.69
N THR A 352 -3.41 2.36 4.60
CA THR A 352 -2.98 0.99 4.23
C THR A 352 -3.36 0.00 5.33
N PHE A 353 -3.06 0.32 6.59
CA PHE A 353 -3.37 -0.55 7.72
C PHE A 353 -4.87 -0.66 7.95
N LEU A 354 -5.64 0.43 7.77
CA LEU A 354 -7.09 0.38 7.82
C LEU A 354 -7.68 -0.54 6.74
N ALA A 355 -7.14 -0.51 5.52
CA ALA A 355 -7.57 -1.44 4.45
C ALA A 355 -7.20 -2.89 4.78
N LEU A 356 -5.97 -3.14 5.24
CA LEU A 356 -5.49 -4.46 5.65
C LEU A 356 -6.31 -5.04 6.81
N ALA A 357 -6.95 -4.19 7.62
CA ALA A 357 -7.83 -4.64 8.68
C ALA A 357 -9.06 -5.40 8.19
N GLY A 358 -9.49 -5.16 6.95
CA GLY A 358 -10.59 -5.87 6.30
C GLY A 358 -10.25 -7.30 5.87
N ILE A 359 -8.97 -7.69 5.85
CA ILE A 359 -8.55 -9.03 5.43
C ILE A 359 -8.75 -10.04 6.59
N PRO A 360 -9.40 -11.20 6.36
CA PRO A 360 -9.54 -12.25 7.38
C PRO A 360 -8.21 -12.64 8.01
N VAL A 361 -8.21 -12.92 9.32
CA VAL A 361 -6.97 -13.16 10.10
C VAL A 361 -6.12 -14.28 9.52
N GLU A 362 -6.76 -15.38 9.13
CA GLU A 362 -6.17 -16.56 8.49
C GLU A 362 -5.63 -16.30 7.07
N GLN A 363 -5.96 -15.17 6.45
CA GLN A 363 -5.54 -14.79 5.10
C GLN A 363 -4.63 -13.55 5.07
N ARG A 364 -4.18 -13.08 6.24
CA ARG A 364 -3.31 -11.91 6.34
C ARG A 364 -2.05 -12.07 5.48
N LEU A 365 -1.67 -10.97 4.86
CA LEU A 365 -0.51 -10.90 3.98
C LEU A 365 0.78 -11.23 4.72
N GLN A 366 1.70 -11.87 4.01
CA GLN A 366 3.07 -12.05 4.49
C GLN A 366 3.79 -10.69 4.56
N PRO A 367 4.78 -10.52 5.44
CA PRO A 367 5.44 -9.23 5.68
C PRO A 367 5.97 -8.54 4.43
N GLY A 368 6.66 -9.29 3.56
CA GLY A 368 7.19 -8.73 2.32
C GLY A 368 6.10 -8.21 1.36
N ALA A 369 4.91 -8.79 1.37
CA ALA A 369 3.78 -8.29 0.59
C ALA A 369 3.18 -7.01 1.21
N VAL A 370 3.16 -6.90 2.54
CA VAL A 370 2.75 -5.67 3.24
C VAL A 370 3.72 -4.53 2.94
N GLU A 371 5.02 -4.80 3.00
CA GLU A 371 6.08 -3.83 2.67
C GLU A 371 5.96 -3.33 1.23
N GLN A 372 5.84 -4.23 0.26
CA GLN A 372 5.64 -3.89 -1.15
C GLN A 372 4.39 -3.03 -1.37
N LEU A 373 3.28 -3.38 -0.69
CA LEU A 373 2.06 -2.60 -0.76
C LEU A 373 2.24 -1.19 -0.20
N ILE A 374 2.90 -1.05 0.95
CA ILE A 374 3.18 0.27 1.55
C ILE A 374 4.02 1.12 0.60
N GLN A 375 5.08 0.55 0.03
CA GLN A 375 5.94 1.24 -0.95
C GLN A 375 5.15 1.69 -2.19
N LEU A 376 4.29 0.82 -2.73
CA LEU A 376 3.44 1.12 -3.88
C LEU A 376 2.44 2.24 -3.57
N ASN A 377 1.80 2.18 -2.40
CA ASN A 377 0.90 3.22 -1.93
C ASN A 377 1.63 4.57 -1.75
N LEU A 378 2.82 4.56 -1.15
CA LEU A 378 3.63 5.77 -0.95
C LEU A 378 4.00 6.42 -2.29
N ARG A 379 4.45 5.63 -3.27
CA ARG A 379 4.76 6.12 -4.64
C ARG A 379 3.53 6.66 -5.35
N THR A 380 2.39 5.99 -5.20
CA THR A 380 1.12 6.42 -5.81
C THR A 380 0.62 7.73 -5.22
N VAL A 381 0.68 7.89 -3.89
CA VAL A 381 0.31 9.15 -3.25
C VAL A 381 1.30 10.26 -3.56
N ALA A 382 2.61 9.97 -3.58
CA ALA A 382 3.62 10.95 -3.92
C ALA A 382 3.45 11.50 -5.34
N SER A 383 3.07 10.63 -6.30
CA SER A 383 2.79 11.04 -7.68
C SER A 383 1.40 11.67 -7.85
N SER A 384 0.40 11.24 -7.06
CA SER A 384 -0.98 11.71 -7.16
C SER A 384 -1.64 11.86 -5.78
N PRO A 385 -1.35 12.95 -5.02
CA PRO A 385 -1.88 13.15 -3.66
C PRO A 385 -3.42 13.20 -3.60
N GLN A 386 -4.06 13.44 -4.74
CA GLN A 386 -5.51 13.44 -4.90
C GLN A 386 -6.17 12.10 -4.53
N VAL A 387 -5.44 10.97 -4.60
CA VAL A 387 -5.99 9.66 -4.21
C VAL A 387 -6.33 9.57 -2.72
N LEU A 388 -5.84 10.49 -1.88
CA LEU A 388 -6.22 10.58 -0.46
C LEU A 388 -7.48 11.40 -0.22
N LYS A 389 -8.05 12.05 -1.26
CA LYS A 389 -9.30 12.79 -1.10
C LYS A 389 -10.45 11.86 -0.77
N LYS A 390 -11.30 12.34 0.14
CA LYS A 390 -12.52 11.63 0.51
C LYS A 390 -13.59 11.81 -0.56
N VAL A 391 -14.27 10.71 -0.87
CA VAL A 391 -15.40 10.66 -1.81
C VAL A 391 -16.49 9.77 -1.24
N LYS A 392 -17.75 10.11 -1.54
CA LYS A 392 -18.87 9.20 -1.33
C LYS A 392 -18.93 8.18 -2.46
N TRP A 393 -18.92 6.88 -2.16
CA TRP A 393 -18.93 5.81 -3.15
C TRP A 393 -19.92 4.70 -2.75
N GLY A 394 -20.82 4.35 -3.65
CA GLY A 394 -21.85 3.33 -3.51
C GLY A 394 -22.85 3.68 -2.41
N GLY A 395 -23.28 2.65 -1.68
CA GLY A 395 -24.16 2.78 -0.51
C GLY A 395 -23.48 3.30 0.76
N ASP A 396 -22.23 3.78 0.70
CA ASP A 396 -21.50 4.22 1.88
C ASP A 396 -22.21 5.38 2.59
N GLN A 397 -22.32 5.25 3.91
CA GLN A 397 -22.89 6.28 4.77
C GLN A 397 -21.94 7.48 4.94
N HIS A 398 -20.62 7.26 4.83
CA HIS A 398 -19.58 8.27 5.05
C HIS A 398 -18.61 8.31 3.87
N GLU A 399 -18.01 9.47 3.64
CA GLU A 399 -16.97 9.61 2.62
C GLU A 399 -15.67 8.92 3.07
N LYS A 400 -15.07 8.15 2.17
CA LYS A 400 -13.80 7.44 2.36
C LYS A 400 -12.76 7.94 1.37
N GLY A 401 -11.48 7.83 1.72
CA GLY A 401 -10.39 8.13 0.79
C GLY A 401 -10.46 7.26 -0.46
N ILE A 402 -10.15 7.80 -1.64
CA ILE A 402 -10.17 7.05 -2.91
C ILE A 402 -9.23 5.83 -2.85
N MET A 403 -8.01 6.01 -2.36
CA MET A 403 -7.04 4.91 -2.20
C MET A 403 -7.57 3.84 -1.23
N LEU A 404 -8.12 4.24 -0.08
CA LEU A 404 -8.74 3.31 0.87
C LEU A 404 -9.79 2.44 0.19
N ARG A 405 -10.68 3.08 -0.58
CA ARG A 405 -11.75 2.39 -1.29
C ARG A 405 -11.25 1.44 -2.36
N ALA A 406 -10.23 1.82 -3.12
CA ALA A 406 -9.62 0.96 -4.12
C ALA A 406 -8.96 -0.28 -3.47
N LEU A 407 -8.24 -0.09 -2.36
CA LEU A 407 -7.67 -1.20 -1.59
C LEU A 407 -8.77 -2.13 -1.06
N GLU A 408 -9.86 -1.60 -0.51
CA GLU A 408 -11.02 -2.39 -0.06
C GLU A 408 -11.59 -3.24 -1.20
N LEU A 409 -11.78 -2.67 -2.40
CA LEU A 409 -12.30 -3.39 -3.56
C LEU A 409 -11.37 -4.53 -3.99
N VAL A 410 -10.07 -4.24 -4.11
CA VAL A 410 -9.07 -5.25 -4.52
C VAL A 410 -8.94 -6.35 -3.47
N PHE A 411 -8.93 -6.02 -2.19
CA PHE A 411 -8.89 -7.02 -1.12
C PHE A 411 -10.17 -7.86 -1.06
N ALA A 412 -11.34 -7.26 -1.21
CA ALA A 412 -12.60 -8.02 -1.27
C ALA A 412 -12.60 -9.02 -2.43
N PHE A 413 -12.06 -8.64 -3.59
CA PHE A 413 -11.94 -9.50 -4.76
C PHE A 413 -10.92 -10.63 -4.57
N THR A 414 -9.75 -10.33 -4.00
CA THR A 414 -8.66 -11.29 -3.81
C THR A 414 -8.83 -12.23 -2.61
N PHE A 415 -9.57 -11.79 -1.59
CA PHE A 415 -9.81 -12.52 -0.33
C PHE A 415 -11.31 -12.72 -0.03
N PRO A 416 -12.10 -13.33 -0.93
CA PRO A 416 -13.52 -13.54 -0.69
C PRO A 416 -13.75 -14.55 0.44
N ALA A 417 -14.83 -14.33 1.20
CA ALA A 417 -15.19 -15.18 2.33
C ALA A 417 -15.44 -16.63 1.88
N GLY A 418 -14.63 -17.58 2.39
CA GLY A 418 -14.80 -19.02 2.17
C GLY A 418 -13.97 -19.66 1.06
N ASN A 419 -13.03 -18.94 0.42
CA ASN A 419 -12.28 -19.46 -0.73
C ASN A 419 -10.94 -20.16 -0.37
N THR A 420 -10.63 -21.25 -1.08
CA THR A 420 -9.54 -22.23 -0.83
C THR A 420 -8.36 -22.13 -1.81
N GLY A 421 -8.23 -21.02 -2.56
CA GLY A 421 -7.10 -20.79 -3.45
C GLY A 421 -5.73 -20.96 -2.76
N THR A 422 -4.70 -21.34 -3.52
CA THR A 422 -3.34 -21.46 -2.95
C THR A 422 -2.80 -20.08 -2.55
N ALA A 423 -2.09 -20.00 -1.42
CA ALA A 423 -1.57 -18.73 -0.91
C ALA A 423 -0.65 -18.00 -1.91
N THR A 424 0.15 -18.74 -2.66
CA THR A 424 1.10 -18.20 -3.65
C THR A 424 0.38 -17.59 -4.87
N GLY A 425 -0.64 -18.26 -5.42
CA GLY A 425 -1.39 -17.72 -6.56
C GLY A 425 -2.13 -16.43 -6.21
N ARG A 426 -2.68 -16.34 -4.98
CA ARG A 426 -3.36 -15.12 -4.50
C ARG A 426 -2.41 -13.94 -4.34
N ALA A 427 -1.22 -14.16 -3.79
CA ALA A 427 -0.22 -13.10 -3.63
C ALA A 427 0.21 -12.51 -4.98
N PHE A 428 0.43 -13.37 -5.98
CA PHE A 428 0.78 -12.93 -7.33
C PHE A 428 -0.35 -12.13 -7.99
N LEU A 429 -1.60 -12.62 -7.90
CA LEU A 429 -2.77 -11.91 -8.39
C LEU A 429 -2.94 -10.55 -7.69
N LEU A 430 -2.79 -10.50 -6.36
CA LEU A 430 -2.91 -9.27 -5.59
C LEU A 430 -1.90 -8.22 -6.04
N LEU A 431 -0.62 -8.60 -6.15
CA LEU A 431 0.42 -7.65 -6.56
C LEU A 431 0.17 -7.10 -7.96
N GLY A 432 -0.20 -7.96 -8.92
CA GLY A 432 -0.55 -7.52 -10.27
C GLY A 432 -1.76 -6.57 -10.31
N LEU A 433 -2.81 -6.88 -9.55
CA LEU A 433 -3.98 -6.00 -9.43
C LEU A 433 -3.66 -4.68 -8.74
N MET A 434 -2.78 -4.70 -7.73
CA MET A 434 -2.41 -3.49 -7.00
C MET A 434 -1.55 -2.57 -7.83
N ASP A 435 -0.56 -3.12 -8.53
CA ASP A 435 0.27 -2.36 -9.46
C ASP A 435 -0.59 -1.67 -10.52
N TYR A 436 -1.49 -2.42 -11.17
CA TYR A 436 -2.40 -1.86 -12.15
C TYR A 436 -3.37 -0.82 -11.58
N THR A 437 -4.00 -1.15 -10.44
CA THR A 437 -4.98 -0.25 -9.80
C THR A 437 -4.33 1.07 -9.39
N LEU A 438 -3.17 1.02 -8.75
CA LEU A 438 -2.53 2.18 -8.16
C LEU A 438 -1.72 2.97 -9.21
N GLU A 439 -0.87 2.31 -9.99
CA GLU A 439 0.01 2.97 -10.96
C GLU A 439 -0.65 3.28 -12.30
N VAL A 440 -1.66 2.52 -12.74
CA VAL A 440 -2.34 2.76 -14.03
C VAL A 440 -3.65 3.51 -13.86
N LEU A 441 -4.54 3.04 -12.98
CA LEU A 441 -5.89 3.61 -12.88
C LEU A 441 -5.95 4.84 -11.98
N LEU A 442 -5.53 4.72 -10.72
CA LEU A 442 -5.68 5.80 -9.74
C LEU A 442 -4.67 6.92 -9.93
N SER A 443 -3.45 6.63 -10.38
CA SER A 443 -2.46 7.67 -10.69
C SER A 443 -2.99 8.65 -11.77
N ARG A 444 -3.65 8.13 -12.81
CA ARG A 444 -4.19 8.89 -13.95
C ARG A 444 -5.58 9.47 -13.67
N HIS A 445 -6.40 8.73 -12.93
CA HIS A 445 -7.78 9.10 -12.61
C HIS A 445 -8.03 9.06 -11.10
N PRO A 446 -7.44 9.99 -10.31
CA PRO A 446 -7.56 10.01 -8.84
C PRO A 446 -8.90 10.59 -8.39
N ASN A 447 -10.00 10.00 -8.83
CA ASN A 447 -11.37 10.42 -8.52
C ASN A 447 -12.33 9.22 -8.70
N LYS A 448 -13.64 9.49 -8.62
CA LYS A 448 -14.68 8.47 -8.82
C LYS A 448 -14.55 7.67 -10.12
N LYS A 449 -14.09 8.29 -11.23
CA LYS A 449 -13.87 7.57 -12.49
C LYS A 449 -12.85 6.44 -12.31
N GLY A 450 -11.74 6.70 -11.61
CA GLY A 450 -10.76 5.66 -11.31
C GLY A 450 -11.36 4.49 -10.52
N LEU A 451 -12.20 4.78 -9.52
CA LEU A 451 -12.91 3.75 -8.77
C LEU A 451 -13.92 2.94 -9.61
N ILE A 452 -14.60 3.58 -10.58
CA ILE A 452 -15.48 2.88 -11.54
C ILE A 452 -14.66 1.89 -12.37
N LEU A 453 -13.49 2.31 -12.86
CA LEU A 453 -12.62 1.45 -13.67
C LEU A 453 -12.04 0.30 -12.84
N VAL A 454 -11.65 0.55 -11.59
CA VAL A 454 -11.21 -0.50 -10.66
C VAL A 454 -12.34 -1.50 -10.44
N ASN A 455 -13.55 -1.02 -10.13
CA ASN A 455 -14.71 -1.88 -9.89
C ASN A 455 -15.14 -2.67 -11.15
N LEU A 456 -14.90 -2.11 -12.34
CA LEU A 456 -15.13 -2.78 -13.63
C LEU A 456 -14.16 -3.96 -13.83
N ILE A 457 -12.87 -3.75 -13.58
CA ILE A 457 -11.86 -4.81 -13.68
C ILE A 457 -12.04 -5.87 -12.59
N LEU A 458 -12.53 -5.51 -11.41
CA LEU A 458 -12.75 -6.49 -10.34
C LEU A 458 -14.10 -7.21 -10.41
N SER A 459 -14.95 -6.89 -11.40
CA SER A 459 -16.24 -7.57 -11.57
C SER A 459 -16.05 -9.03 -12.00
N GLU A 460 -16.75 -9.96 -11.36
CA GLU A 460 -16.75 -11.38 -11.76
C GLU A 460 -17.35 -11.59 -13.17
N ASP A 461 -18.19 -10.67 -13.63
CA ASP A 461 -18.91 -10.75 -14.90
C ASP A 461 -18.15 -10.13 -16.08
N ASN A 462 -16.93 -9.62 -15.88
CA ASN A 462 -16.20 -8.92 -16.95
C ASN A 462 -15.48 -9.83 -17.96
N GLY A 463 -15.50 -11.14 -17.73
CA GLY A 463 -14.89 -12.13 -18.61
C GLY A 463 -13.36 -12.19 -18.55
N ILE A 464 -12.68 -11.47 -17.65
CA ILE A 464 -11.24 -11.58 -17.45
C ILE A 464 -10.95 -12.88 -16.69
N ASP A 465 -10.13 -13.76 -17.28
CA ASP A 465 -9.65 -14.97 -16.59
C ASP A 465 -8.46 -14.64 -15.69
N TYR A 466 -8.67 -14.76 -14.39
CA TYR A 466 -7.66 -14.54 -13.34
C TYR A 466 -6.90 -15.81 -12.94
N SER A 467 -7.26 -16.98 -13.49
CA SER A 467 -6.69 -18.27 -13.11
C SER A 467 -5.19 -18.40 -13.46
N GLY A 468 -4.77 -17.74 -14.55
CA GLY A 468 -3.37 -17.65 -15.00
C GLY A 468 -2.60 -16.43 -14.48
N GLY A 469 -3.21 -15.62 -13.59
CA GLY A 469 -2.71 -14.31 -13.17
C GLY A 469 -3.47 -13.14 -13.80
N PHE A 470 -3.01 -11.92 -13.55
CA PHE A 470 -3.67 -10.71 -14.07
C PHE A 470 -3.32 -10.47 -15.54
N ASN A 471 -4.33 -10.44 -16.42
CA ASN A 471 -4.15 -10.11 -17.85
C ASN A 471 -4.30 -8.61 -18.09
N GLU A 472 -3.18 -7.89 -18.01
CA GLU A 472 -3.14 -6.44 -18.18
C GLU A 472 -3.61 -5.98 -19.57
N ALA A 473 -3.31 -6.72 -20.63
CA ALA A 473 -3.67 -6.33 -22.00
C ALA A 473 -5.19 -6.28 -22.19
N LEU A 474 -5.89 -7.31 -21.68
CA LEU A 474 -7.34 -7.37 -21.74
C LEU A 474 -7.99 -6.34 -20.82
N ALA A 475 -7.42 -6.13 -19.63
CA ALA A 475 -7.86 -5.08 -18.71
C ALA A 475 -7.77 -3.69 -19.36
N ASN A 476 -6.66 -3.40 -20.07
CA ASN A 476 -6.48 -2.13 -20.78
C ASN A 476 -7.54 -1.91 -21.86
N GLN A 477 -7.85 -2.93 -22.67
CA GLN A 477 -8.89 -2.81 -23.71
C GLN A 477 -10.27 -2.48 -23.12
N LEU A 478 -10.64 -3.15 -22.03
CA LEU A 478 -11.90 -2.88 -21.33
C LEU A 478 -11.91 -1.49 -20.67
N VAL A 479 -10.79 -1.09 -20.06
CA VAL A 479 -10.62 0.24 -19.47
C VAL A 479 -10.71 1.33 -20.53
N ASP A 480 -10.10 1.15 -21.69
CA ASP A 480 -10.15 2.12 -22.80
C ASP A 480 -11.58 2.29 -23.33
N ALA A 481 -12.31 1.19 -23.52
CA ALA A 481 -13.72 1.23 -23.93
C ALA A 481 -14.60 1.91 -22.86
N ALA A 482 -14.41 1.59 -21.58
CA ALA A 482 -15.14 2.24 -20.49
C ALA A 482 -14.79 3.72 -20.34
N LEU A 483 -13.52 4.10 -20.53
CA LEU A 483 -13.06 5.47 -20.52
C LEU A 483 -13.69 6.27 -21.67
N LEU A 484 -13.78 5.69 -22.87
CA LEU A 484 -14.48 6.30 -23.99
C LEU A 484 -15.93 6.63 -23.60
N VAL A 485 -16.67 5.66 -23.06
CA VAL A 485 -18.05 5.85 -22.58
C VAL A 485 -18.15 6.95 -21.51
N LEU A 486 -17.29 6.93 -20.49
CA LEU A 486 -17.27 7.91 -19.40
C LEU A 486 -16.78 9.30 -19.83
N SER A 487 -16.06 9.39 -20.95
CA SER A 487 -15.60 10.65 -21.52
C SER A 487 -16.71 11.33 -22.32
N GLU A 488 -17.47 10.55 -23.09
CA GLU A 488 -18.59 11.03 -23.89
C GLU A 488 -19.85 11.26 -23.04
N ASN A 489 -20.03 10.52 -21.95
CA ASN A 489 -21.18 10.63 -21.05
C ASN A 489 -20.75 10.77 -19.57
N PRO A 490 -20.24 11.95 -19.15
CA PRO A 490 -19.75 12.16 -17.79
C PRO A 490 -20.80 11.93 -16.68
N GLU A 491 -22.09 12.04 -16.98
CA GLU A 491 -23.21 11.78 -16.07
C GLU A 491 -23.26 10.35 -15.54
N LEU A 492 -22.62 9.39 -16.24
CA LEU A 492 -22.48 8.02 -15.77
C LEU A 492 -21.63 7.91 -14.51
N VAL A 493 -20.76 8.88 -14.23
CA VAL A 493 -19.97 8.91 -12.99
C VAL A 493 -20.85 9.06 -11.75
N ALA A 494 -22.05 9.64 -11.89
CA ALA A 494 -23.03 9.71 -10.82
C ALA A 494 -23.81 8.40 -10.65
N HIS A 495 -23.79 7.51 -11.65
CA HIS A 495 -24.50 6.24 -11.70
C HIS A 495 -23.48 5.10 -11.69
N GLU A 496 -22.84 4.92 -10.54
CA GLU A 496 -21.64 4.09 -10.36
C GLU A 496 -21.83 2.62 -10.81
N ASP A 497 -23.07 2.12 -10.79
CA ASP A 497 -23.42 0.74 -11.19
C ASP A 497 -23.78 0.60 -12.68
N ALA A 498 -23.96 1.68 -13.43
CA ALA A 498 -24.50 1.63 -14.79
C ALA A 498 -23.64 0.78 -15.75
N LEU A 499 -22.31 0.95 -15.71
CA LEU A 499 -21.40 0.14 -16.51
C LEU A 499 -21.39 -1.32 -16.06
N GLN A 500 -21.50 -1.58 -14.75
CA GLN A 500 -21.56 -2.94 -14.22
C GLN A 500 -22.83 -3.67 -14.64
N LEU A 501 -23.97 -2.97 -14.71
CA LEU A 501 -25.22 -3.53 -15.22
C LEU A 501 -25.07 -3.96 -16.67
N ILE A 502 -24.46 -3.13 -17.52
CA ILE A 502 -24.21 -3.48 -18.93
C ILE A 502 -23.32 -4.73 -19.02
N ILE A 503 -22.22 -4.77 -18.28
CA ILE A 503 -21.28 -5.91 -18.26
C ILE A 503 -21.98 -7.19 -17.83
N ARG A 504 -22.68 -7.15 -16.69
CA ARG A 504 -23.41 -8.30 -16.14
C ARG A 504 -24.46 -8.79 -17.13
N ASP A 505 -25.21 -7.89 -17.75
CA ASP A 505 -26.28 -8.28 -18.65
C ASP A 505 -25.72 -8.88 -19.96
N VAL A 506 -24.56 -8.40 -20.45
CA VAL A 506 -23.83 -9.04 -21.57
C VAL A 506 -23.34 -10.44 -21.18
N ALA A 507 -22.74 -10.59 -19.99
CA ALA A 507 -22.29 -11.89 -19.48
C ALA A 507 -23.45 -12.87 -19.32
N SER A 508 -24.57 -12.40 -18.78
CA SER A 508 -25.80 -13.17 -18.64
C SER A 508 -26.36 -13.61 -19.99
N ALA A 509 -26.38 -12.72 -20.99
CA ALA A 509 -26.83 -13.05 -22.35
C ALA A 509 -25.98 -14.15 -22.99
N LEU A 510 -24.64 -14.08 -22.85
CA LEU A 510 -23.77 -15.13 -23.37
C LEU A 510 -23.96 -16.45 -22.62
N ALA A 511 -24.02 -16.43 -21.29
CA ALA A 511 -24.24 -17.63 -20.49
C ALA A 511 -25.59 -18.30 -20.82
N ALA A 512 -26.67 -17.52 -20.95
CA ALA A 512 -28.01 -18.01 -21.29
C ALA A 512 -28.07 -18.63 -22.69
N SER A 513 -27.21 -18.20 -23.62
CA SER A 513 -27.14 -18.79 -24.96
C SER A 513 -26.57 -20.22 -24.98
N GLY A 514 -25.82 -20.62 -23.94
CA GLY A 514 -25.13 -21.91 -23.90
C GLY A 514 -23.92 -22.02 -24.85
N LEU A 515 -23.44 -20.90 -25.41
CA LEU A 515 -22.21 -20.86 -26.20
C LEU A 515 -20.98 -20.89 -25.26
N GLU A 516 -20.33 -22.05 -25.14
CA GLU A 516 -19.11 -22.20 -24.35
C GLU A 516 -17.89 -21.60 -25.09
N ARG A 517 -17.73 -20.27 -25.02
CA ARG A 517 -16.65 -19.53 -25.69
C ARG A 517 -16.05 -18.45 -24.78
N PRO A 518 -15.06 -18.79 -23.94
CA PRO A 518 -14.55 -17.87 -22.92
C PRO A 518 -13.97 -16.56 -23.49
N ASP A 519 -13.26 -16.63 -24.62
CA ASP A 519 -12.63 -15.46 -25.24
C ASP A 519 -13.64 -14.49 -25.92
N LEU A 520 -14.92 -14.88 -26.04
CA LEU A 520 -15.94 -14.06 -26.70
C LEU A 520 -16.52 -12.99 -25.75
N LEU A 521 -16.60 -13.27 -24.46
CA LEU A 521 -17.23 -12.38 -23.49
C LEU A 521 -16.55 -11.00 -23.40
N PRO A 522 -15.22 -10.91 -23.24
CA PRO A 522 -14.57 -9.62 -23.08
C PRO A 522 -14.74 -8.71 -24.31
N GLU A 523 -14.70 -9.30 -25.51
CA GLU A 523 -14.90 -8.56 -26.77
C GLU A 523 -16.35 -8.12 -26.96
N LEU A 524 -17.34 -8.93 -26.54
CA LEU A 524 -18.74 -8.51 -26.55
C LEU A 524 -19.00 -7.35 -25.60
N ILE A 525 -18.38 -7.37 -24.42
CA ILE A 525 -18.44 -6.25 -23.47
C ILE A 525 -17.82 -5.00 -24.10
N ARG A 526 -16.59 -5.12 -24.63
CA ARG A 526 -15.87 -4.03 -25.28
C ARG A 526 -16.70 -3.40 -26.41
N LEU A 527 -17.20 -4.23 -27.33
CA LEU A 527 -18.02 -3.79 -28.47
C LEU A 527 -19.31 -3.11 -28.02
N THR A 528 -19.97 -3.66 -27.00
CA THR A 528 -21.19 -3.07 -26.43
C THR A 528 -20.89 -1.70 -25.83
N LEU A 529 -19.84 -1.57 -25.03
CA LEU A 529 -19.44 -0.31 -24.42
C LEU A 529 -19.08 0.74 -25.48
N GLU A 530 -18.26 0.39 -26.47
CA GLU A 530 -17.89 1.30 -27.57
C GLU A 530 -19.12 1.82 -28.33
N SER A 531 -20.06 0.92 -28.63
CA SER A 531 -21.31 1.27 -29.32
C SER A 531 -22.23 2.13 -28.46
N THR A 532 -22.15 1.98 -27.13
CA THR A 532 -22.90 2.78 -26.16
C THR A 532 -22.39 4.21 -26.05
N ALA A 533 -21.08 4.45 -26.20
CA ALA A 533 -20.46 5.75 -25.95
C ALA A 533 -21.18 6.91 -26.67
N ALA A 534 -21.42 6.78 -27.97
CA ALA A 534 -22.04 7.86 -28.75
C ALA A 534 -23.57 7.96 -28.60
N HIS A 535 -24.22 6.97 -27.97
CA HIS A 535 -25.68 6.79 -28.07
C HIS A 535 -26.37 6.44 -26.74
N LEU A 536 -25.72 6.67 -25.59
CA LEU A 536 -26.19 6.27 -24.27
C LEU A 536 -27.66 6.64 -24.01
N HIS A 537 -28.05 7.89 -24.26
CA HIS A 537 -29.42 8.38 -24.01
C HIS A 537 -30.51 7.65 -24.82
N ARG A 538 -30.14 7.00 -25.94
CA ARG A 538 -31.07 6.19 -26.76
C ARG A 538 -31.04 4.73 -26.36
N LEU A 539 -29.88 4.25 -25.93
CA LEU A 539 -29.62 2.84 -25.68
C LEU A 539 -29.89 2.42 -24.24
N PHE A 540 -29.89 3.38 -23.30
CA PHE A 540 -29.98 3.11 -21.88
C PHE A 540 -31.05 3.99 -21.24
N GLY A 541 -32.20 3.37 -20.97
CA GLY A 541 -33.30 4.02 -20.25
C GLY A 541 -32.97 4.18 -18.77
N MET A 542 -32.17 5.20 -18.41
CA MET A 542 -31.78 5.47 -17.02
C MET A 542 -32.98 5.71 -16.09
N GLU A 543 -34.15 6.05 -16.65
CA GLU A 543 -35.41 6.26 -15.93
C GLU A 543 -36.27 4.98 -15.78
N GLU A 544 -35.94 3.89 -16.48
CA GLU A 544 -36.67 2.62 -16.41
C GLU A 544 -36.26 1.80 -15.18
N THR A 545 -37.17 0.98 -14.64
CA THR A 545 -36.89 0.09 -13.51
C THR A 545 -37.39 -1.32 -13.78
N PRO A 546 -36.50 -2.32 -14.01
CA PRO A 546 -35.05 -2.19 -14.13
C PRO A 546 -34.64 -1.50 -15.44
N PRO A 547 -33.52 -0.75 -15.46
CA PRO A 547 -33.00 -0.15 -16.69
C PRO A 547 -32.63 -1.25 -17.67
N ARG A 548 -33.06 -1.11 -18.94
CA ARG A 548 -32.74 -2.05 -20.00
C ARG A 548 -31.77 -1.40 -20.99
N HIS A 549 -30.73 -2.13 -21.35
CA HIS A 549 -29.79 -1.70 -22.38
C HIS A 549 -30.16 -2.33 -23.73
N LEU A 550 -30.56 -1.51 -24.71
CA LEU A 550 -31.09 -2.00 -25.99
C LEU A 550 -30.10 -2.89 -26.75
N LEU A 551 -28.81 -2.55 -26.75
CA LEU A 551 -27.80 -3.38 -27.41
C LEU A 551 -27.63 -4.74 -26.71
N VAL A 552 -27.86 -4.81 -25.39
CA VAL A 552 -27.76 -6.09 -24.68
C VAL A 552 -28.96 -6.99 -25.02
N LEU A 553 -30.16 -6.42 -25.13
CA LEU A 553 -31.34 -7.15 -25.61
C LEU A 553 -31.15 -7.65 -27.04
N ALA A 554 -30.56 -6.83 -27.91
CA ALA A 554 -30.24 -7.24 -29.28
C ALA A 554 -29.20 -8.37 -29.30
N LEU A 555 -28.16 -8.27 -28.48
CA LEU A 555 -27.13 -9.28 -28.34
C LEU A 555 -27.70 -10.61 -27.81
N GLU A 556 -28.56 -10.57 -26.80
CA GLU A 556 -29.25 -11.76 -26.27
C GLU A 556 -30.01 -12.49 -27.38
N GLN A 557 -30.77 -11.74 -28.19
CA GLN A 557 -31.51 -12.29 -29.32
C GLN A 557 -30.59 -12.87 -30.40
N LEU A 558 -29.47 -12.21 -30.70
CA LEU A 558 -28.44 -12.71 -31.63
C LEU A 558 -27.83 -14.02 -31.14
N LEU A 559 -27.37 -14.07 -29.90
CA LEU A 559 -26.71 -15.24 -29.33
C LEU A 559 -27.68 -16.42 -29.23
N LYS A 560 -28.93 -16.18 -28.85
CA LYS A 560 -30.02 -17.18 -28.89
C LYS A 560 -30.23 -17.71 -30.31
N ALA A 561 -30.28 -16.84 -31.31
CA ALA A 561 -30.44 -17.24 -32.71
C ALA A 561 -29.24 -18.06 -33.22
N ILE A 562 -28.01 -17.72 -32.81
CA ILE A 562 -26.78 -18.46 -33.16
C ILE A 562 -26.73 -19.82 -32.45
N ALA A 563 -27.16 -19.92 -31.20
CA ALA A 563 -27.17 -21.17 -30.44
C ALA A 563 -28.26 -22.16 -30.89
N GLN A 564 -29.33 -21.68 -31.53
CA GLN A 564 -30.44 -22.52 -31.99
C GLN A 564 -29.97 -23.67 -32.90
N LYS A 565 -30.39 -24.90 -32.57
CA LYS A 565 -30.05 -26.09 -33.38
C LYS A 565 -30.82 -26.08 -34.71
N PRO A 566 -30.20 -26.54 -35.82
CA PRO A 566 -30.92 -26.70 -37.08
C PRO A 566 -31.95 -27.83 -37.00
N ASN A 567 -32.86 -27.88 -37.96
CA ASN A 567 -33.79 -29.02 -38.10
C ASN A 567 -33.03 -30.34 -38.34
N GLU A 568 -33.67 -31.48 -38.03
CA GLU A 568 -33.03 -32.80 -38.13
C GLU A 568 -32.42 -33.04 -39.53
N GLY A 569 -31.13 -33.37 -39.56
CA GLY A 569 -30.38 -33.64 -40.80
C GLY A 569 -29.97 -32.39 -41.61
N LYS A 570 -30.29 -31.18 -41.15
CA LYS A 570 -29.91 -29.92 -41.80
C LYS A 570 -28.63 -29.33 -41.22
N TRP A 571 -27.98 -28.46 -41.99
CA TRP A 571 -26.73 -27.80 -41.60
C TRP A 571 -26.99 -26.36 -41.18
N LYS A 572 -26.08 -25.80 -40.37
CA LYS A 572 -26.04 -24.39 -39.97
C LYS A 572 -24.61 -23.85 -40.10
N PRO A 573 -24.40 -22.57 -40.45
CA PRO A 573 -23.06 -21.98 -40.45
C PRO A 573 -22.37 -22.12 -39.09
N ARG A 574 -21.09 -22.52 -39.11
CA ARG A 574 -20.23 -22.51 -37.93
C ARG A 574 -19.46 -21.19 -37.92
N LEU A 575 -19.80 -20.31 -36.98
CA LEU A 575 -19.20 -18.98 -36.88
C LEU A 575 -17.99 -19.00 -35.94
N SER A 576 -16.90 -18.34 -36.31
CA SER A 576 -15.79 -18.01 -35.38
C SER A 576 -16.19 -16.89 -34.41
N ASN A 577 -15.36 -16.58 -33.41
CA ASN A 577 -15.65 -15.46 -32.49
C ASN A 577 -15.66 -14.12 -33.22
N GLU A 578 -14.65 -13.87 -34.06
CA GLU A 578 -14.57 -12.68 -34.92
C GLU A 578 -15.84 -12.49 -35.78
N GLN A 579 -16.35 -13.58 -36.36
CA GLN A 579 -17.55 -13.56 -37.18
C GLN A 579 -18.82 -13.25 -36.37
N ILE A 580 -18.90 -13.68 -35.11
CA ILE A 580 -20.01 -13.34 -34.22
C ILE A 580 -19.93 -11.85 -33.85
N LEU A 581 -18.74 -11.35 -33.54
CA LEU A 581 -18.51 -9.93 -33.22
C LEU A 581 -18.86 -9.02 -34.41
N GLU A 582 -18.46 -9.39 -35.63
CA GLU A 582 -18.83 -8.66 -36.84
C GLU A 582 -20.35 -8.63 -37.10
N ILE A 583 -21.06 -9.73 -36.80
CA ILE A 583 -22.54 -9.74 -36.92
C ILE A 583 -23.17 -8.88 -35.81
N ALA A 584 -22.61 -8.91 -34.59
CA ALA A 584 -23.08 -8.07 -33.50
C ALA A 584 -22.92 -6.59 -33.81
N ASP A 585 -21.80 -6.19 -34.40
CA ASP A 585 -21.50 -4.82 -34.83
C ASP A 585 -22.54 -4.31 -35.84
N VAL A 586 -22.75 -5.07 -36.93
CA VAL A 586 -23.80 -4.78 -37.93
C VAL A 586 -25.19 -4.68 -37.29
N LEU A 587 -25.50 -5.57 -36.35
CA LEU A 587 -26.78 -5.56 -35.67
C LEU A 587 -26.93 -4.33 -34.76
N PHE A 588 -25.87 -3.92 -34.09
CA PHE A 588 -25.86 -2.73 -33.24
C PHE A 588 -26.12 -1.47 -34.07
N ASP A 589 -25.48 -1.33 -35.23
CA ASP A 589 -25.78 -0.24 -36.18
C ASP A 589 -27.26 -0.24 -36.58
N ALA A 590 -27.81 -1.41 -36.91
CA ALA A 590 -29.21 -1.53 -37.31
C ALA A 590 -30.19 -1.17 -36.17
N VAL A 591 -29.86 -1.55 -34.92
CA VAL A 591 -30.63 -1.21 -33.71
C VAL A 591 -30.50 0.27 -33.37
N LEU A 592 -29.33 0.88 -33.58
CA LEU A 592 -29.12 2.31 -33.41
C LEU A 592 -29.99 3.15 -34.35
N GLU A 593 -30.12 2.71 -35.60
CA GLU A 593 -31.05 3.29 -36.57
C GLU A 593 -32.52 3.00 -36.22
N ASN A 594 -32.81 1.83 -35.65
CA ASN A 594 -34.17 1.35 -35.36
C ASN A 594 -34.32 0.75 -33.95
N PRO A 595 -34.34 1.57 -32.88
CA PRO A 595 -34.34 1.10 -31.49
C PRO A 595 -35.46 0.11 -31.15
N ARG A 596 -36.63 0.29 -31.78
CA ARG A 596 -37.81 -0.57 -31.59
C ARG A 596 -37.59 -2.04 -31.94
N TRP A 597 -36.56 -2.37 -32.73
CA TRP A 597 -36.24 -3.76 -33.07
C TRP A 597 -35.74 -4.55 -31.86
N ALA A 598 -35.04 -3.89 -30.94
CA ALA A 598 -34.61 -4.50 -29.69
C ALA A 598 -35.73 -4.47 -28.63
N GLU A 599 -36.59 -3.44 -28.64
CA GLU A 599 -37.72 -3.29 -27.71
C GLU A 599 -38.84 -4.31 -27.96
N ALA A 600 -39.11 -4.64 -29.24
CA ALA A 600 -40.14 -5.59 -29.60
C ALA A 600 -39.68 -7.03 -29.30
N GLU A 601 -40.48 -7.76 -28.51
CA GLU A 601 -40.16 -9.14 -28.09
C GLU A 601 -39.75 -10.01 -29.28
N GLU A 602 -38.50 -10.49 -29.21
CA GLU A 602 -37.90 -11.47 -30.13
C GLU A 602 -37.81 -11.07 -31.61
N GLN A 603 -37.99 -9.79 -31.99
CA GLN A 603 -37.98 -9.42 -33.40
C GLN A 603 -36.65 -9.70 -34.11
N ILE A 604 -35.52 -9.38 -33.47
CA ILE A 604 -34.17 -9.67 -34.00
C ILE A 604 -33.93 -11.18 -34.04
N PHE A 605 -34.33 -11.88 -32.97
CA PHE A 605 -34.23 -13.34 -32.91
C PHE A 605 -34.98 -13.99 -34.07
N LEU A 606 -36.23 -13.60 -34.31
CA LEU A 606 -37.07 -14.12 -35.38
C LEU A 606 -36.51 -13.81 -36.77
N LEU A 607 -35.91 -12.63 -36.96
CA LEU A 607 -35.25 -12.26 -38.23
C LEU A 607 -34.07 -13.17 -38.51
N LEU A 608 -33.17 -13.32 -37.53
CA LEU A 608 -31.98 -14.15 -37.67
C LEU A 608 -32.33 -15.64 -37.77
N GLU A 609 -33.34 -16.10 -37.03
CA GLU A 609 -33.87 -17.45 -37.14
C GLU A 609 -34.43 -17.70 -38.55
N ALA A 610 -35.20 -16.77 -39.12
CA ALA A 610 -35.71 -16.86 -40.49
C ALA A 610 -34.57 -16.99 -41.52
N ILE A 611 -33.49 -16.24 -41.36
CA ILE A 611 -32.30 -16.35 -42.21
C ILE A 611 -31.67 -17.73 -42.04
N PHE A 612 -31.34 -18.14 -40.81
CA PHE A 612 -30.68 -19.43 -40.57
C PHE A 612 -31.52 -20.62 -41.02
N ARG A 613 -32.84 -20.59 -40.84
CA ARG A 613 -33.76 -21.61 -41.35
C ARG A 613 -33.79 -21.64 -42.87
N ALA A 614 -33.75 -20.49 -43.53
CA ALA A 614 -33.70 -20.46 -44.99
C ALA A 614 -32.39 -21.06 -45.54
N LEU A 615 -31.27 -20.88 -44.86
CA LEU A 615 -29.99 -21.49 -45.25
C LEU A 615 -30.01 -23.02 -45.20
N GLU A 616 -30.91 -23.64 -44.43
CA GLU A 616 -31.09 -25.10 -44.41
C GLU A 616 -31.61 -25.69 -45.74
N CYS A 617 -32.10 -24.84 -46.65
CA CYS A 617 -32.45 -25.23 -48.02
C CYS A 617 -31.23 -25.45 -48.91
N ILE A 618 -30.07 -24.90 -48.54
CA ILE A 618 -28.83 -25.06 -49.31
C ILE A 618 -28.26 -26.45 -49.03
N PRO A 619 -27.74 -27.18 -50.04
CA PRO A 619 -27.12 -28.48 -49.83
C PRO A 619 -25.91 -28.42 -48.87
N PRO A 620 -25.71 -29.39 -47.96
CA PRO A 620 -24.57 -29.39 -47.02
C PRO A 620 -23.19 -29.40 -47.69
N ALA A 621 -23.11 -29.84 -48.96
CA ALA A 621 -21.89 -29.84 -49.76
C ALA A 621 -21.49 -28.43 -50.24
N GLU A 622 -22.44 -27.50 -50.32
CA GLU A 622 -22.28 -26.15 -50.87
C GLU A 622 -22.26 -25.10 -49.75
N ARG A 623 -21.39 -25.32 -48.76
CA ARG A 623 -21.28 -24.42 -47.60
C ARG A 623 -20.95 -22.99 -48.04
N LEU A 624 -21.78 -22.04 -47.62
CA LEU A 624 -21.58 -20.64 -47.92
C LEU A 624 -20.36 -20.05 -47.19
N PRO A 625 -19.50 -19.28 -47.89
CA PRO A 625 -18.50 -18.45 -47.25
C PRO A 625 -19.14 -17.42 -46.32
N TYR A 626 -18.45 -17.08 -45.22
CA TYR A 626 -18.95 -16.12 -44.23
C TYR A 626 -19.31 -14.75 -44.83
N LEU A 627 -18.51 -14.23 -45.78
CA LEU A 627 -18.80 -12.96 -46.44
C LEU A 627 -20.16 -12.95 -47.16
N VAL A 628 -20.58 -14.10 -47.71
CA VAL A 628 -21.90 -14.24 -48.35
C VAL A 628 -22.99 -14.25 -47.29
N LEU A 629 -22.79 -14.99 -46.19
CA LEU A 629 -23.71 -14.96 -45.05
C LEU A 629 -23.89 -13.55 -44.49
N ARG A 630 -22.80 -12.81 -44.28
CA ARG A 630 -22.83 -11.41 -43.82
C ARG A 630 -23.66 -10.54 -44.75
N SER A 631 -23.40 -10.62 -46.06
CA SER A 631 -24.17 -9.89 -47.09
C SER A 631 -25.67 -10.27 -47.09
N ILE A 632 -26.02 -11.53 -46.83
CA ILE A 632 -27.42 -11.96 -46.69
C ILE A 632 -28.05 -11.33 -45.44
N ILE A 633 -27.33 -11.29 -44.31
CA ILE A 633 -27.79 -10.64 -43.07
C ILE A 633 -28.01 -9.14 -43.32
N ASP A 634 -27.04 -8.45 -43.91
CA ASP A 634 -27.14 -7.02 -44.26
C ASP A 634 -28.38 -6.74 -45.14
N SER A 635 -28.54 -7.53 -46.20
CA SER A 635 -29.66 -7.38 -47.15
C SER A 635 -31.01 -7.66 -46.48
N ALA A 636 -31.07 -8.65 -45.60
CA ALA A 636 -32.29 -9.00 -44.86
C ALA A 636 -32.66 -7.92 -43.82
N LEU A 637 -31.69 -7.37 -43.11
CA LEU A 637 -31.90 -6.23 -42.20
C LEU A 637 -32.40 -5.02 -42.99
N ALA A 638 -31.73 -4.65 -44.07
CA ALA A 638 -32.15 -3.53 -44.94
C ALA A 638 -33.58 -3.73 -45.49
N ALA A 639 -33.90 -4.95 -45.95
CA ALA A 639 -35.22 -5.27 -46.48
C ALA A 639 -36.31 -5.21 -45.40
N ALA A 640 -36.04 -5.77 -44.22
CA ALA A 640 -36.95 -5.73 -43.08
C ALA A 640 -37.20 -4.29 -42.58
N ASN A 641 -36.17 -3.42 -42.65
CA ASN A 641 -36.30 -2.00 -42.36
C ASN A 641 -37.23 -1.30 -43.35
N MET A 642 -37.01 -1.54 -44.64
CA MET A 642 -37.84 -0.96 -45.71
C MET A 642 -39.29 -1.49 -45.67
N GLN A 643 -39.50 -2.76 -45.31
CA GLN A 643 -40.83 -3.38 -45.29
C GLN A 643 -41.05 -4.26 -44.05
N ARG A 644 -41.63 -3.66 -43.00
CA ARG A 644 -41.97 -4.34 -41.74
C ARG A 644 -42.86 -5.57 -41.91
N LYS A 645 -43.67 -5.64 -42.99
CA LYS A 645 -44.49 -6.83 -43.27
C LYS A 645 -43.65 -8.08 -43.52
N LEU A 646 -42.36 -7.98 -43.86
CA LEU A 646 -41.47 -9.15 -43.96
C LEU A 646 -41.33 -9.90 -42.63
N MET A 647 -41.51 -9.20 -41.52
CA MET A 647 -41.55 -9.75 -40.16
C MET A 647 -42.93 -10.30 -39.75
N ALA A 648 -43.92 -10.27 -40.64
CA ALA A 648 -45.22 -10.90 -40.40
C ALA A 648 -45.24 -12.35 -40.90
N THR A 649 -46.09 -13.17 -40.30
CA THR A 649 -46.26 -14.56 -40.71
C THR A 649 -47.05 -14.70 -42.01
N ILE A 650 -46.82 -15.81 -42.70
CA ILE A 650 -47.55 -16.24 -43.89
C ILE A 650 -47.88 -17.73 -43.77
N GLN A 651 -49.09 -18.10 -44.16
CA GLN A 651 -49.52 -19.48 -44.21
C GLN A 651 -49.29 -20.03 -45.62
N THR A 652 -48.39 -21.00 -45.73
CA THR A 652 -48.19 -21.78 -46.96
C THR A 652 -49.32 -22.82 -47.11
N ALA A 653 -49.73 -23.13 -48.35
CA ALA A 653 -50.95 -23.89 -48.64
C ALA A 653 -50.98 -25.30 -48.01
N ASP A 654 -49.82 -25.92 -47.77
CA ASP A 654 -49.65 -27.25 -47.16
C ASP A 654 -48.51 -27.27 -46.10
N GLY A 655 -48.06 -26.12 -45.62
CA GLY A 655 -46.87 -26.00 -44.77
C GLY A 655 -47.09 -25.18 -43.49
N PRO A 656 -46.10 -25.18 -42.57
CA PRO A 656 -46.19 -24.46 -41.31
C PRO A 656 -46.35 -22.95 -41.51
N VAL A 657 -46.91 -22.28 -40.51
CA VAL A 657 -46.90 -20.81 -40.44
C VAL A 657 -45.45 -20.38 -40.25
N GLN A 658 -44.92 -19.62 -41.21
CA GLN A 658 -43.53 -19.16 -41.20
C GLN A 658 -43.45 -17.66 -41.51
N LEU A 659 -42.29 -17.03 -41.25
CA LEU A 659 -42.12 -15.62 -41.57
C LEU A 659 -42.08 -15.38 -43.09
N ARG A 660 -42.56 -14.21 -43.53
CA ARG A 660 -42.48 -13.84 -44.95
C ARG A 660 -41.02 -13.71 -45.41
N LEU A 661 -40.13 -13.24 -44.56
CA LEU A 661 -38.69 -13.22 -44.82
C LEU A 661 -38.15 -14.65 -45.03
N GLU A 662 -38.47 -15.58 -44.12
CA GLU A 662 -38.09 -17.00 -44.23
C GLU A 662 -38.60 -17.59 -45.54
N PHE A 663 -39.90 -17.44 -45.85
CA PHE A 663 -40.49 -17.94 -47.09
C PHE A 663 -39.82 -17.31 -48.34
N SER A 664 -39.48 -16.03 -48.29
CA SER A 664 -38.81 -15.34 -49.41
C SER A 664 -37.43 -15.92 -49.67
N LEU A 665 -36.61 -16.05 -48.62
CA LEU A 665 -35.25 -16.60 -48.72
C LEU A 665 -35.25 -18.08 -49.09
N GLN A 666 -36.13 -18.91 -48.50
CA GLN A 666 -36.29 -20.31 -48.89
C GLN A 666 -36.66 -20.44 -50.37
N THR A 667 -37.62 -19.63 -50.83
CA THR A 667 -38.06 -19.64 -52.24
C THR A 667 -36.91 -19.28 -53.19
N LEU A 668 -36.06 -18.33 -52.77
CA LEU A 668 -34.86 -17.96 -53.52
C LEU A 668 -33.84 -19.10 -53.53
N PHE A 669 -33.45 -19.64 -52.37
CA PHE A 669 -32.43 -20.68 -52.28
C PHE A 669 -32.86 -21.99 -52.95
N ILE A 670 -34.12 -22.40 -52.84
CA ILE A 670 -34.65 -23.55 -53.59
C ILE A 670 -34.51 -23.31 -55.11
N SER A 671 -34.64 -22.07 -55.58
CA SER A 671 -34.48 -21.75 -57.00
C SER A 671 -33.01 -21.68 -57.45
N LEU A 672 -32.10 -21.31 -56.55
CA LEU A 672 -30.65 -21.26 -56.81
C LEU A 672 -30.00 -22.64 -56.80
N TYR A 673 -30.47 -23.54 -55.92
CA TYR A 673 -29.90 -24.87 -55.70
C TYR A 673 -30.86 -26.01 -56.12
N ASP A 674 -31.70 -25.78 -57.14
CA ASP A 674 -32.62 -26.81 -57.66
C ASP A 674 -31.83 -27.96 -58.30
N GLU A 675 -31.98 -29.16 -57.74
CA GLU A 675 -31.29 -30.39 -58.18
C GLU A 675 -31.61 -30.79 -59.64
N ASN A 676 -32.66 -30.22 -60.24
CA ASN A 676 -33.04 -30.48 -61.64
C ASN A 676 -32.38 -29.53 -62.65
N GLN A 677 -31.49 -28.62 -62.20
CA GLN A 677 -30.78 -27.69 -63.07
C GLN A 677 -29.54 -28.32 -63.73
N ASP A 678 -29.12 -27.70 -64.83
CA ASP A 678 -27.91 -28.03 -65.58
C ASP A 678 -26.66 -27.76 -64.73
N GLU A 679 -25.69 -28.68 -64.67
CA GLU A 679 -24.52 -28.61 -63.77
C GLU A 679 -23.71 -27.32 -63.94
N GLU A 680 -23.55 -26.82 -65.17
CA GLU A 680 -22.83 -25.57 -65.46
C GLU A 680 -23.57 -24.35 -64.90
N VAL A 681 -24.90 -24.35 -64.97
CA VAL A 681 -25.74 -23.26 -64.45
C VAL A 681 -25.77 -23.29 -62.93
N ALA A 682 -25.91 -24.49 -62.34
CA ALA A 682 -25.88 -24.68 -60.89
C ALA A 682 -24.55 -24.19 -60.30
N TRP A 683 -23.42 -24.49 -60.96
CA TRP A 683 -22.11 -24.02 -60.52
C TRP A 683 -21.95 -22.49 -60.58
N GLN A 684 -22.44 -21.83 -61.65
CA GLN A 684 -22.40 -20.37 -61.76
C GLN A 684 -23.29 -19.68 -60.72
N LEU A 685 -24.47 -20.24 -60.44
CA LEU A 685 -25.43 -19.68 -59.49
C LEU A 685 -25.02 -19.89 -58.02
N SER A 686 -24.21 -20.91 -57.71
CA SER A 686 -23.69 -21.14 -56.37
C SER A 686 -22.44 -20.31 -56.02
N GLN A 687 -21.92 -19.50 -56.96
CA GLN A 687 -20.79 -18.62 -56.70
C GLN A 687 -21.17 -17.51 -55.70
N GLY A 688 -20.34 -17.30 -54.68
CA GLY A 688 -20.62 -16.35 -53.59
C GLY A 688 -21.04 -14.94 -54.03
N PRO A 689 -20.32 -14.27 -54.95
CA PRO A 689 -20.72 -12.94 -55.45
C PRO A 689 -22.09 -12.94 -56.13
N VAL A 690 -22.43 -14.01 -56.84
CA VAL A 690 -23.73 -14.18 -57.50
C VAL A 690 -24.83 -14.34 -56.46
N VAL A 691 -24.64 -15.22 -55.48
CA VAL A 691 -25.60 -15.44 -54.39
C VAL A 691 -25.85 -14.15 -53.61
N SER A 692 -24.81 -13.43 -53.21
CA SER A 692 -24.92 -12.13 -52.52
C SER A 692 -25.75 -11.14 -53.33
N ARG A 693 -25.40 -10.95 -54.61
CA ARG A 693 -26.03 -9.94 -55.46
C ARG A 693 -27.49 -10.27 -55.79
N VAL A 694 -27.77 -11.54 -56.10
CA VAL A 694 -29.14 -11.99 -56.35
C VAL A 694 -29.98 -11.84 -55.09
N THR A 695 -29.43 -12.17 -53.91
CA THR A 695 -30.16 -12.07 -52.65
C THR A 695 -30.51 -10.61 -52.34
N ASP A 696 -29.55 -9.69 -52.48
CA ASP A 696 -29.77 -8.26 -52.33
C ASP A 696 -30.88 -7.76 -53.28
N TYR A 697 -30.73 -7.98 -54.59
CA TYR A 697 -31.73 -7.56 -55.59
C TYR A 697 -33.13 -8.13 -55.29
N PHE A 698 -33.19 -9.43 -54.97
CA PHE A 698 -34.45 -10.12 -54.68
C PHE A 698 -35.13 -9.55 -53.43
N LEU A 699 -34.40 -9.40 -52.32
CA LEU A 699 -34.95 -8.90 -51.08
C LEU A 699 -35.38 -7.43 -51.19
N MET A 700 -34.60 -6.58 -51.87
CA MET A 700 -34.97 -5.18 -52.13
C MET A 700 -36.23 -5.09 -52.99
N PHE A 701 -36.35 -5.93 -54.02
CA PHE A 701 -37.56 -5.98 -54.83
C PHE A 701 -38.78 -6.41 -54.01
N VAL A 702 -38.65 -7.47 -53.19
CA VAL A 702 -39.75 -7.91 -52.32
C VAL A 702 -40.12 -6.81 -51.31
N ALA A 703 -39.14 -6.12 -50.72
CA ALA A 703 -39.35 -5.03 -49.78
C ALA A 703 -40.07 -3.83 -50.42
N ALA A 704 -39.84 -3.55 -51.72
CA ALA A 704 -40.57 -2.52 -52.46
C ALA A 704 -42.06 -2.85 -52.72
N THR A 705 -42.50 -4.08 -52.42
CA THR A 705 -43.89 -4.54 -52.61
C THR A 705 -44.59 -4.82 -51.26
N PRO A 706 -45.90 -5.12 -51.22
CA PRO A 706 -46.59 -5.55 -50.00
C PRO A 706 -46.11 -6.88 -49.38
N ALA A 707 -45.14 -7.56 -50.00
CA ALA A 707 -44.52 -8.80 -49.55
C ALA A 707 -45.54 -9.90 -49.22
N ASN A 708 -46.59 -10.04 -50.04
CA ASN A 708 -47.52 -11.18 -49.95
C ASN A 708 -47.02 -12.34 -50.83
N LYS A 709 -47.65 -13.51 -50.73
CA LYS A 709 -47.26 -14.71 -51.51
C LYS A 709 -47.14 -14.44 -53.01
N LYS A 710 -48.08 -13.69 -53.60
CA LYS A 710 -48.08 -13.41 -55.05
C LYS A 710 -46.92 -12.51 -55.46
N ASP A 711 -46.56 -11.55 -54.60
CA ASP A 711 -45.44 -10.65 -54.85
C ASP A 711 -44.09 -11.38 -54.74
N ILE A 712 -43.96 -12.29 -53.77
CA ILE A 712 -42.76 -13.13 -53.58
C ILE A 712 -42.59 -14.10 -54.77
N GLU A 713 -43.66 -14.76 -55.22
CA GLU A 713 -43.61 -15.61 -56.43
C GLU A 713 -43.33 -14.81 -57.71
N ARG A 714 -43.81 -13.56 -57.78
CA ARG A 714 -43.48 -12.65 -58.89
C ARG A 714 -41.99 -12.29 -58.87
N ALA A 715 -41.44 -11.96 -57.71
CA ALA A 715 -40.01 -11.70 -57.54
C ALA A 715 -39.19 -12.93 -57.97
N ARG A 716 -39.61 -14.12 -57.57
CA ARG A 716 -38.99 -15.39 -57.97
C ARG A 716 -39.03 -15.57 -59.49
N ALA A 717 -40.19 -15.40 -60.11
CA ALA A 717 -40.33 -15.54 -61.57
C ALA A 717 -39.43 -14.56 -62.34
N ARG A 718 -39.21 -13.34 -61.80
CA ARG A 718 -38.27 -12.37 -62.37
C ARG A 718 -36.83 -12.86 -62.27
N ILE A 719 -36.40 -13.37 -61.11
CA ILE A 719 -35.08 -13.97 -60.93
C ILE A 719 -34.89 -15.17 -61.87
N SER A 720 -35.87 -16.07 -61.98
CA SER A 720 -35.79 -17.20 -62.92
C SER A 720 -35.68 -16.74 -64.38
N LYS A 721 -36.39 -15.67 -64.76
CA LYS A 721 -36.25 -15.06 -66.10
C LYS A 721 -34.85 -14.45 -66.30
N ALA A 722 -34.29 -13.81 -65.27
CA ALA A 722 -32.92 -13.30 -65.27
C ALA A 722 -31.91 -14.41 -65.58
N PHE A 723 -32.04 -15.55 -64.88
CA PHE A 723 -31.15 -16.69 -65.06
C PHE A 723 -31.27 -17.33 -66.44
N LEU A 724 -32.47 -17.41 -67.00
CA LEU A 724 -32.66 -17.89 -68.38
C LEU A 724 -32.02 -16.96 -69.43
N LEU A 725 -31.94 -15.66 -69.16
CA LEU A 725 -31.26 -14.70 -70.02
C LEU A 725 -29.74 -14.79 -69.85
N TRP A 726 -29.26 -14.83 -68.60
CA TRP A 726 -27.85 -14.93 -68.28
C TRP A 726 -27.23 -16.26 -68.76
N LYS A 727 -27.98 -17.37 -68.70
CA LYS A 727 -27.56 -18.68 -69.27
C LYS A 727 -27.21 -18.60 -70.75
N LYS A 728 -27.81 -17.68 -71.51
CA LYS A 728 -27.52 -17.55 -72.95
C LYS A 728 -26.14 -16.94 -73.21
N ASP A 729 -25.61 -16.19 -72.24
CA ASP A 729 -24.31 -15.54 -72.33
C ASP A 729 -23.79 -15.17 -70.93
N PHE A 730 -23.01 -16.08 -70.32
CA PHE A 730 -22.39 -15.86 -69.01
C PHE A 730 -21.27 -14.78 -69.03
N THR A 731 -20.91 -14.24 -70.21
CA THR A 731 -19.94 -13.13 -70.29
C THR A 731 -20.54 -11.78 -69.94
N GLN A 732 -21.88 -11.67 -69.88
CA GLN A 732 -22.57 -10.48 -69.43
C GLN A 732 -22.49 -10.35 -67.90
N MET A 733 -22.30 -9.12 -67.41
CA MET A 733 -22.37 -8.87 -65.98
C MET A 733 -23.80 -9.12 -65.48
N LEU A 734 -23.92 -9.87 -64.38
CA LEU A 734 -25.23 -10.21 -63.81
C LEU A 734 -26.02 -8.95 -63.41
N ASP A 735 -25.33 -7.88 -63.00
CA ASP A 735 -25.93 -6.58 -62.69
C ASP A 735 -26.70 -6.00 -63.87
N ASP A 736 -26.08 -5.99 -65.05
CA ASP A 736 -26.72 -5.49 -66.27
C ASP A 736 -27.96 -6.33 -66.61
N VAL A 737 -27.92 -7.65 -66.39
CA VAL A 737 -29.07 -8.54 -66.64
C VAL A 737 -30.20 -8.29 -65.64
N LEU A 738 -29.87 -8.05 -64.37
CA LEU A 738 -30.85 -7.75 -63.32
C LEU A 738 -31.49 -6.36 -63.51
N GLU A 739 -30.70 -5.33 -63.83
CA GLU A 739 -31.19 -3.97 -64.07
C GLU A 739 -32.05 -3.84 -65.34
N ASN A 740 -31.72 -4.59 -66.39
CA ASN A 740 -32.50 -4.61 -67.63
C ASN A 740 -33.87 -5.28 -67.50
N LEU A 741 -34.16 -5.94 -66.38
CA LEU A 741 -35.50 -6.45 -66.05
C LEU A 741 -36.42 -5.38 -65.48
N ASP A 742 -35.87 -4.28 -64.95
CA ASP A 742 -36.63 -3.16 -64.41
C ASP A 742 -37.10 -2.17 -65.49
N THR A 743 -36.47 -2.18 -66.67
CA THR A 743 -36.73 -1.25 -67.77
C THR A 743 -37.70 -1.77 -68.83
N ASN A 744 -38.13 -3.04 -68.76
CA ASN A 744 -39.17 -3.60 -69.63
C ASN A 744 -40.37 -4.11 -68.80
N PRO A 745 -41.54 -3.46 -68.87
CA PRO A 745 -42.72 -3.80 -68.06
C PRO A 745 -43.30 -5.19 -68.33
#